data_AF-A0A074RXE5-F1
#
_entry.id   AF-A0A074RXE5-F1
#
_cell.length_a   1.000
_cell.length_b   1.000
_cell.length_c   1.000
_cell.angle_alpha   90.00
_cell.angle_beta   90.00
_cell.angle_gamma   90.00
#
_symmetry.space_group_name_H-M   'P 1'
#
loop_
_entity.id
_entity.type
_entity.pdbx_description
1 polymer ?
#
loop_
_entity_poly.entity_id
_entity_poly.type
_entity_poly.pdbx_seq_one_letter_code
_entity_poly.pdbx_strand_id
1 'polypeptide(L)'
;MLGPWLLASTFCLMMEGVLLCQAFNYATGFPNDRLMIRLLVAISVLFCSFKAGHMIYISWDLFIPHFGDYLSASVQSASIKVTGLESSIIGAMIQAFFIHRTFVLSRNWVFLFLTVSSLLLGLAGALILTILVFTPKLLIVRLVLLNAAANMMVSCVVICDVFITAFTCWYLLRAKTGFSATNNLITRLLYTAIQSALPPTICAILNLYWNSRAATATWVNFFNSLMPFFYACSMVFTLNSRASVSRAGTSGSSTGGNAYEMRPGSRHPTGTATREHETTRPEVYISRQTHVDASSTSHNGITFDAKDSNVYSADQVSVHKVVALHADDRDDDSSAAPSADSELSSAQSSSCRNPEVRREWRTFSKKEKAAYISAVNCLAKRPHSKFLKASYPRSDLPAINTDSSFYDDMTYIHMDLTNQIHYTGFFLPWHRWYTHQHVTQLRKQCGFKGVMPYWDWSKDTASFNTSAMWDADATSGLGGFGDPDNDYYINNGGFKDMEVTYPIKRKIRRQYTPYPYLTWWWVPRPEEAAVVGMEQSFVDAAINGYEGDFIGFQNATEKAQAFHANVHMIMGGDLAGTCPTAAGSTCQGGSTWTPSDPMFFLHHANIDRIWWLWQRKSPKNFYAFKGGSNMTYTDPAFPNGYPPWLSITDKMPTDGLFSQPTILSTMNTLSSDYCYVYA
;
A
#
# COMPACT_ATOMS: atom_id res chain seq x y z
N MET A 1 16.29 -38.73 -11.47
CA MET A 1 17.70 -38.30 -11.35
C MET A 1 17.98 -36.96 -12.03
N LEU A 2 17.47 -36.72 -13.25
CA LEU A 2 17.76 -35.49 -14.00
C LEU A 2 16.84 -34.29 -13.70
N GLY A 3 15.60 -34.52 -13.26
CA GLY A 3 14.61 -33.47 -12.98
C GLY A 3 15.09 -32.33 -12.06
N PRO A 4 15.82 -32.60 -10.95
CA PRO A 4 16.36 -31.54 -10.10
C PRO A 4 17.32 -30.58 -10.82
N TRP A 5 18.09 -31.05 -11.81
CA TRP A 5 18.99 -30.19 -12.59
C TRP A 5 18.23 -29.24 -13.52
N LEU A 6 17.18 -29.73 -14.18
CA LEU A 6 16.32 -28.91 -15.03
C LEU A 6 15.61 -27.83 -14.20
N LEU A 7 15.01 -28.22 -13.07
CA LEU A 7 14.37 -27.28 -12.16
C LEU A 7 15.37 -26.27 -11.60
N ALA A 8 16.60 -26.71 -11.27
CA ALA A 8 17.64 -25.82 -10.78
C ALA A 8 17.95 -24.74 -11.81
N SER A 9 18.14 -25.11 -13.07
CA SER A 9 18.40 -24.18 -14.17
C SER A 9 17.28 -23.14 -14.33
N THR A 10 16.02 -23.59 -14.39
CA THR A 10 14.85 -22.70 -14.50
C THR A 10 14.77 -21.70 -13.35
N PHE A 11 14.90 -22.18 -12.11
CA PHE A 11 14.81 -21.31 -10.93
C PHE A 11 16.03 -20.39 -10.78
N CYS A 12 17.23 -20.84 -11.15
CA CYS A 12 18.42 -19.98 -11.16
C CYS A 12 18.25 -18.81 -12.14
N LEU A 13 17.70 -19.05 -13.34
CA LEU A 13 17.42 -17.99 -14.31
C LEU A 13 16.35 -17.00 -13.84
N MET A 14 15.29 -17.51 -13.20
CA MET A 14 14.27 -16.65 -12.61
C MET A 14 14.88 -15.74 -11.52
N MET A 15 15.69 -16.31 -10.62
CA MET A 15 16.34 -15.56 -9.56
C MET A 15 17.41 -14.60 -10.08
N GLU A 16 18.11 -14.94 -11.17
CA GLU A 16 19.02 -14.03 -11.86
C GLU A 16 18.27 -12.78 -12.36
N GLY A 17 17.07 -12.95 -12.92
CA GLY A 17 16.21 -11.82 -13.30
C GLY A 17 15.87 -10.91 -12.11
N VAL A 18 15.53 -11.51 -10.96
CA VAL A 18 15.27 -10.76 -9.72
C VAL A 18 16.53 -10.01 -9.26
N LEU A 19 17.68 -10.67 -9.27
CA LEU A 19 18.97 -10.09 -8.87
C LEU A 19 19.35 -8.89 -9.75
N LEU A 20 19.19 -9.01 -11.07
CA LEU A 20 19.48 -7.92 -12.01
C LEU A 20 18.58 -6.71 -11.78
N CYS A 21 17.27 -6.91 -11.57
CA CYS A 21 16.36 -5.82 -11.22
C CYS A 21 16.74 -5.14 -9.91
N GLN A 22 17.08 -5.92 -8.87
CA GLN A 22 17.52 -5.38 -7.58
C GLN A 22 18.86 -4.63 -7.71
N ALA A 23 19.80 -5.14 -8.49
CA ALA A 23 21.10 -4.51 -8.73
C ALA A 23 20.96 -3.21 -9.52
N PHE A 24 20.04 -3.14 -10.48
CA PHE A 24 19.70 -1.91 -11.19
C PHE A 24 19.14 -0.84 -10.23
N ASN A 25 18.20 -1.22 -9.37
CA ASN A 25 17.67 -0.33 -8.34
C ASN A 25 18.76 0.17 -7.38
N TYR A 26 19.72 -0.70 -7.03
CA TYR A 26 20.88 -0.31 -6.24
C TYR A 26 21.77 0.70 -6.96
N ALA A 27 22.14 0.42 -8.21
CA ALA A 27 23.05 1.25 -9.00
C ALA A 27 22.48 2.65 -9.27
N THR A 28 21.17 2.75 -9.47
CA THR A 28 20.46 4.02 -9.70
C THR A 28 20.20 4.78 -8.38
N GLY A 29 19.87 4.07 -7.30
CA GLY A 29 19.54 4.67 -6.00
C GLY A 29 20.74 5.10 -5.15
N PHE A 30 21.90 4.46 -5.31
CA PHE A 30 23.07 4.68 -4.46
C PHE A 30 24.38 4.90 -5.26
N PRO A 31 24.44 5.90 -6.17
CA PRO A 31 25.61 6.12 -7.03
C PRO A 31 26.89 6.46 -6.24
N ASN A 32 26.73 7.06 -5.06
CA ASN A 32 27.82 7.54 -4.20
C ASN A 32 28.24 6.53 -3.11
N ASP A 33 27.75 5.29 -3.16
CA ASP A 33 28.18 4.27 -2.21
C ASP A 33 29.68 3.95 -2.34
N ARG A 34 30.28 3.53 -1.23
CA ARG A 34 31.71 3.19 -1.17
C ARG A 34 32.04 2.17 -2.26
N LEU A 35 33.18 2.38 -2.93
CA LEU A 35 33.66 1.53 -4.02
C LEU A 35 33.62 0.03 -3.66
N MET A 36 33.98 -0.31 -2.43
CA MET A 36 33.94 -1.70 -1.93
C MET A 36 32.56 -2.34 -2.05
N ILE A 37 31.48 -1.63 -1.69
CA ILE A 37 30.10 -2.16 -1.76
C ILE A 37 29.65 -2.25 -3.23
N ARG A 38 29.99 -1.25 -4.04
CA ARG A 38 29.68 -1.26 -5.48
C ARG A 38 30.36 -2.42 -6.21
N LEU A 39 31.64 -2.65 -5.92
CA LEU A 39 32.39 -3.79 -6.44
C LEU A 39 31.80 -5.11 -5.94
N LEU A 40 31.43 -5.20 -4.66
CA LEU A 40 30.81 -6.39 -4.11
C LEU A 40 29.50 -6.74 -4.85
N VAL A 41 28.60 -5.77 -5.06
CA VAL A 41 27.35 -6.00 -5.83
C VAL A 41 27.65 -6.42 -7.27
N ALA A 42 28.57 -5.73 -7.95
CA ALA A 42 28.93 -6.06 -9.34
C ALA A 42 29.55 -7.46 -9.46
N ILE A 43 30.43 -7.84 -8.53
CA ILE A 43 31.05 -9.17 -8.47
C ILE A 43 29.98 -10.22 -8.16
N SER A 44 29.06 -9.97 -7.22
CA SER A 44 27.95 -10.89 -6.92
C SER A 44 27.08 -11.17 -8.15
N VAL A 45 26.72 -10.13 -8.90
CA VAL A 45 25.97 -10.29 -10.16
C VAL A 45 26.78 -11.10 -11.15
N LEU A 46 28.05 -10.75 -11.40
CA LEU A 46 28.91 -11.46 -12.35
C LEU A 46 29.03 -12.97 -12.04
N PHE A 47 29.27 -13.31 -10.78
CA PHE A 47 29.39 -14.71 -10.36
C PHE A 47 28.05 -15.45 -10.44
N CYS A 48 26.91 -14.79 -10.15
CA CYS A 48 25.59 -15.39 -10.31
C CYS A 48 25.21 -15.57 -11.79
N SER A 49 25.55 -14.62 -12.67
CA SER A 49 25.38 -14.76 -14.12
C SER A 49 26.23 -15.91 -14.67
N PHE A 50 27.48 -16.04 -14.22
CA PHE A 50 28.33 -17.17 -14.57
C PHE A 50 27.71 -18.50 -14.10
N LYS A 51 27.21 -18.54 -12.86
CA LYS A 51 26.51 -19.71 -12.30
C LYS A 51 25.28 -20.09 -13.11
N ALA A 52 24.45 -19.11 -13.48
CA ALA A 52 23.26 -19.32 -14.30
C ALA A 52 23.62 -19.88 -15.69
N GLY A 53 24.65 -19.31 -16.34
CA GLY A 53 25.19 -19.83 -17.59
C GLY A 53 25.72 -21.26 -17.45
N HIS A 54 26.41 -21.57 -16.36
CA HIS A 54 26.89 -22.92 -16.07
C HIS A 54 25.73 -23.91 -15.85
N MET A 55 24.62 -23.49 -15.21
CA MET A 55 23.43 -24.33 -15.05
C MET A 55 22.72 -24.60 -16.39
N ILE A 56 22.68 -23.62 -17.29
CA ILE A 56 22.21 -23.81 -18.67
C ILE A 56 23.08 -24.85 -19.36
N TYR A 57 24.41 -24.72 -19.28
CA TYR A 57 25.34 -25.66 -19.89
C TYR A 57 25.15 -27.08 -19.34
N ILE A 58 25.07 -27.26 -18.02
CA ILE A 58 24.85 -28.59 -17.41
C ILE A 58 23.51 -29.18 -17.88
N SER A 59 22.46 -28.36 -17.95
CA SER A 59 21.16 -28.82 -18.47
C SER A 59 21.26 -29.23 -19.93
N TRP A 60 21.92 -28.43 -20.76
CA TRP A 60 22.16 -28.76 -22.16
C TRP A 60 22.94 -30.07 -22.31
N ASP A 61 24.05 -30.24 -21.60
CA ASP A 61 24.92 -31.42 -21.65
C ASP A 61 24.19 -32.71 -21.22
N LEU A 62 23.35 -32.63 -20.18
CA LEU A 62 22.57 -33.76 -19.67
C LEU A 62 21.35 -34.11 -20.54
N PHE A 63 20.68 -33.13 -21.14
CA PHE A 63 19.41 -33.34 -21.84
C PHE A 63 19.51 -33.36 -23.36
N ILE A 64 20.63 -32.92 -23.95
CA ILE A 64 20.80 -32.86 -25.41
C ILE A 64 21.83 -33.90 -25.90
N PRO A 65 23.17 -33.77 -25.71
CA PRO A 65 24.12 -34.77 -26.21
C PRO A 65 24.00 -36.15 -25.54
N HIS A 66 23.71 -36.19 -24.24
CA HIS A 66 23.65 -37.42 -23.45
C HIS A 66 22.22 -37.85 -23.11
N PHE A 67 21.24 -37.45 -23.92
CA PHE A 67 19.84 -37.80 -23.70
C PHE A 67 19.64 -39.32 -23.67
N GLY A 68 19.15 -39.85 -22.56
CA GLY A 68 18.92 -41.30 -22.37
C GLY A 68 20.14 -42.09 -21.89
N ASP A 69 21.33 -41.48 -21.80
CA ASP A 69 22.53 -42.10 -21.24
C ASP A 69 22.65 -41.85 -19.73
N TYR A 70 21.90 -42.66 -18.97
CA TYR A 70 21.87 -42.60 -17.52
C TYR A 70 23.18 -43.04 -16.85
N LEU A 71 24.05 -43.80 -17.55
CA LEU A 71 25.36 -44.18 -17.04
C LEU A 71 26.29 -42.97 -17.03
N SER A 72 26.35 -42.22 -18.13
CA SER A 72 27.14 -40.97 -18.19
C SER A 72 26.60 -39.91 -17.22
N ALA A 73 25.28 -39.83 -17.00
CA ALA A 73 24.69 -38.98 -15.97
C ALA A 73 25.06 -39.40 -14.53
N SER A 74 25.36 -40.68 -14.29
CA SER A 74 25.79 -41.19 -12.98
C SER A 74 27.28 -40.90 -12.71
N VAL A 75 28.10 -40.88 -13.77
CA VAL A 75 29.51 -40.49 -13.71
C VAL A 75 29.59 -38.97 -13.87
N GLN A 76 29.22 -38.23 -12.82
CA GLN A 76 29.20 -36.75 -12.78
C GLN A 76 30.36 -36.12 -13.58
N SER A 77 30.03 -35.33 -14.61
CA SER A 77 31.00 -34.63 -15.46
C SER A 77 31.83 -33.62 -14.63
N ALA A 78 32.99 -33.20 -15.15
CA ALA A 78 33.83 -32.21 -14.46
C ALA A 78 33.04 -30.93 -14.13
N SER A 79 32.17 -30.49 -15.05
CA SER A 79 31.26 -29.36 -14.86
C SER A 79 30.33 -29.54 -13.66
N ILE A 80 29.64 -30.69 -13.54
CA ILE A 80 28.77 -31.00 -12.40
C ILE A 80 29.55 -30.99 -11.08
N LYS A 81 30.78 -31.49 -11.08
CA LYS A 81 31.64 -31.60 -9.89
C LYS A 81 32.08 -30.24 -9.34
N VAL A 82 32.23 -29.21 -10.18
CA VAL A 82 32.65 -27.85 -9.77
C VAL A 82 31.51 -27.07 -9.12
N THR A 83 30.26 -27.45 -9.35
CA THR A 83 29.08 -26.67 -8.92
C THR A 83 29.05 -26.35 -7.42
N GLY A 84 29.47 -27.28 -6.57
CA GLY A 84 29.55 -27.07 -5.13
C GLY A 84 30.54 -25.99 -4.73
N LEU A 85 31.71 -25.95 -5.37
CA LEU A 85 32.76 -24.95 -5.10
C LEU A 85 32.28 -23.54 -5.46
N GLU A 86 31.64 -23.37 -6.63
CA GLU A 86 31.08 -22.09 -7.05
C GLU A 86 30.07 -21.57 -6.03
N SER A 87 29.17 -22.45 -5.57
CA SER A 87 28.14 -22.07 -4.60
C SER A 87 28.75 -21.65 -3.26
N SER A 88 29.83 -22.32 -2.82
CA SER A 88 30.55 -21.98 -1.60
C SER A 88 31.30 -20.64 -1.70
N ILE A 89 31.88 -20.31 -2.85
CA ILE A 89 32.57 -19.02 -3.06
C ILE A 89 31.58 -17.87 -2.96
N ILE A 90 30.45 -17.96 -3.68
CA ILE A 90 29.41 -16.93 -3.66
C ILE A 90 28.82 -16.80 -2.26
N GLY A 91 28.43 -17.92 -1.64
CA GLY A 91 27.89 -17.94 -0.28
C GLY A 91 28.83 -17.31 0.74
N ALA A 92 30.12 -17.65 0.70
CA ALA A 92 31.11 -17.12 1.63
C ALA A 92 31.32 -15.61 1.50
N MET A 93 31.34 -15.10 0.26
CA MET A 93 31.47 -13.66 -0.01
C MET A 93 30.29 -12.87 0.60
N ILE A 94 29.08 -13.40 0.47
CA ILE A 94 27.87 -12.76 1.00
C ILE A 94 27.77 -12.92 2.53
N GLN A 95 28.10 -14.09 3.07
CA GLN A 95 28.15 -14.29 4.52
C GLN A 95 29.19 -13.37 5.17
N ALA A 96 30.35 -13.18 4.56
CA ALA A 96 31.36 -12.22 5.02
C ALA A 96 30.82 -10.79 5.08
N PHE A 97 29.99 -10.38 4.12
CA PHE A 97 29.30 -9.09 4.15
C PHE A 97 28.37 -8.96 5.36
N PHE A 98 27.53 -9.97 5.63
CA PHE A 98 26.61 -9.94 6.77
C PHE A 98 27.36 -9.98 8.11
N ILE A 99 28.42 -10.78 8.22
CA ILE A 99 29.31 -10.80 9.40
C ILE A 99 29.91 -9.42 9.63
N HIS A 100 30.51 -8.82 8.60
CA HIS A 100 31.10 -7.48 8.69
C HIS A 100 30.06 -6.45 9.10
N ARG A 101 28.87 -6.46 8.51
CA ARG A 101 27.77 -5.54 8.84
C ARG A 101 27.36 -5.65 10.32
N THR A 102 27.15 -6.86 10.82
CA THR A 102 26.73 -7.09 12.21
C THR A 102 27.86 -6.80 13.20
N PHE A 103 29.12 -7.04 12.81
CA PHE A 103 30.27 -6.64 13.63
C PHE A 103 30.42 -5.13 13.72
N VAL A 104 30.28 -4.40 12.61
CA VAL A 104 30.32 -2.92 12.63
C VAL A 104 29.22 -2.35 13.53
N LEU A 105 28.04 -2.97 13.54
CA LEU A 105 26.93 -2.56 14.39
C LEU A 105 27.17 -2.87 15.88
N SER A 106 27.64 -4.08 16.19
CA SER A 106 27.74 -4.58 17.58
C SER A 106 29.07 -4.33 18.27
N ARG A 107 30.15 -4.17 17.48
CA ARG A 107 31.56 -4.19 17.91
C ARG A 107 31.94 -5.36 18.84
N ASN A 108 31.25 -6.50 18.68
CA ASN A 108 31.45 -7.67 19.52
C ASN A 108 32.45 -8.65 18.88
N TRP A 109 33.63 -8.78 19.49
CA TRP A 109 34.71 -9.64 19.01
C TRP A 109 34.44 -11.13 19.17
N VAL A 110 33.65 -11.54 20.17
CA VAL A 110 33.26 -12.94 20.36
C VAL A 110 32.33 -13.38 19.23
N PHE A 111 31.36 -12.53 18.88
CA PHE A 111 30.50 -12.75 17.71
C PHE A 111 31.33 -12.90 16.42
N LEU A 112 32.29 -12.01 16.19
CA LEU A 112 33.16 -12.06 15.02
C LEU A 112 33.97 -13.36 14.98
N PHE A 113 34.60 -13.74 16.10
CA PHE A 113 35.40 -14.97 16.17
C PHE A 113 34.57 -16.21 15.85
N LEU A 114 33.37 -16.34 16.44
CA LEU A 114 32.50 -17.51 16.24
C LEU A 114 31.99 -17.60 14.79
N THR A 115 31.55 -16.48 14.22
CA THR A 115 31.02 -16.44 12.84
C THR A 115 32.10 -16.65 11.79
N VAL A 116 33.27 -16.04 11.95
CA VAL A 116 34.41 -16.24 11.03
C VAL A 116 34.95 -17.67 11.14
N SER A 117 35.04 -18.24 12.33
CA SER A 117 35.45 -19.64 12.50
C SER A 117 34.49 -20.60 11.80
N SER A 118 33.18 -20.37 11.94
CA SER A 118 32.15 -21.14 11.24
C SER A 118 32.25 -21.02 9.71
N LEU A 119 32.47 -19.80 9.20
CA LEU A 119 32.69 -19.55 7.77
C LEU A 119 33.93 -20.29 7.23
N LEU A 120 35.06 -20.21 7.94
CA LEU A 120 36.31 -20.86 7.53
C LEU A 120 36.21 -22.38 7.56
N LEU A 121 35.53 -22.95 8.57
CA LEU A 121 35.25 -24.40 8.62
C LEU A 121 34.34 -24.84 7.47
N GLY A 122 33.33 -24.03 7.11
CA GLY A 122 32.49 -24.28 5.94
C GLY A 122 33.28 -24.29 4.63
N LEU A 123 34.17 -23.32 4.43
CA LEU A 123 35.07 -23.25 3.27
C LEU A 123 36.06 -24.42 3.21
N ALA A 124 36.62 -24.82 4.36
CA ALA A 124 37.48 -26.00 4.44
C ALA A 124 36.70 -27.27 4.04
N GLY A 125 35.45 -27.41 4.48
CA GLY A 125 34.56 -28.48 4.05
C GLY A 125 34.30 -28.49 2.55
N ALA A 126 34.06 -27.33 1.94
CA ALA A 126 33.88 -27.19 0.49
C ALA A 126 35.14 -27.59 -0.30
N LEU A 127 36.32 -27.19 0.18
CA LEU A 127 37.59 -27.55 -0.44
C LEU A 127 37.86 -29.07 -0.35
N ILE A 128 37.66 -29.66 0.83
CA ILE A 128 37.78 -31.11 1.05
C ILE A 128 36.81 -31.87 0.14
N LEU A 129 35.54 -31.44 0.08
CA LEU A 129 34.52 -32.04 -0.78
C LEU A 129 34.97 -31.99 -2.25
N THR A 130 35.46 -30.84 -2.72
CA THR A 130 35.94 -30.67 -4.10
C THR A 130 37.08 -31.65 -4.40
N ILE A 131 38.10 -31.71 -3.54
CA ILE A 131 39.25 -32.64 -3.71
C ILE A 131 38.77 -34.10 -3.79
N LEU A 132 37.86 -34.51 -2.90
CA LEU A 132 37.32 -35.88 -2.85
C LEU A 132 36.48 -36.24 -4.09
N VAL A 133 35.77 -35.28 -4.66
CA VAL A 133 34.96 -35.47 -5.87
C VAL A 133 35.86 -35.65 -7.12
N PHE A 134 37.03 -35.01 -7.16
CA PHE A 134 38.00 -35.13 -8.26
C PHE A 134 39.01 -36.28 -8.12
N THR A 135 39.18 -36.88 -6.93
CA THR A 135 40.17 -37.95 -6.71
C THR A 135 39.61 -39.36 -6.99
N PRO A 136 40.27 -40.20 -7.81
CA PRO A 136 39.88 -41.60 -8.02
C PRO A 136 40.44 -42.53 -6.92
N LYS A 137 39.60 -42.96 -5.96
CA LYS A 137 39.93 -43.97 -4.92
C LYS A 137 38.72 -44.88 -4.59
N LEU A 138 38.96 -45.98 -3.85
CA LEU A 138 37.98 -47.03 -3.48
C LEU A 138 36.60 -46.48 -3.04
N LEU A 139 35.55 -47.10 -3.56
CA LEU A 139 34.16 -46.61 -3.57
C LEU A 139 33.53 -46.39 -2.18
N ILE A 140 33.81 -47.24 -1.19
CA ILE A 140 33.08 -47.26 0.11
C ILE A 140 33.59 -46.18 1.07
N VAL A 141 34.91 -46.09 1.30
CA VAL A 141 35.52 -45.05 2.15
C VAL A 141 35.24 -43.65 1.57
N ARG A 142 35.16 -43.54 0.24
CA ARG A 142 34.86 -42.30 -0.48
C ARG A 142 33.45 -41.77 -0.20
N LEU A 143 32.42 -42.61 -0.20
CA LEU A 143 31.04 -42.17 0.03
C LEU A 143 30.83 -41.62 1.45
N VAL A 144 31.44 -42.25 2.46
CA VAL A 144 31.38 -41.78 3.85
C VAL A 144 32.04 -40.41 3.99
N LEU A 145 33.25 -40.24 3.42
CA LEU A 145 33.98 -38.97 3.48
C LEU A 145 33.31 -37.85 2.68
N LEU A 146 32.71 -38.15 1.53
CA LEU A 146 31.94 -37.17 0.74
C LEU A 146 30.72 -36.66 1.50
N ASN A 147 29.94 -37.57 2.12
CA ASN A 147 28.78 -37.19 2.89
C ASN A 147 29.17 -36.40 4.16
N ALA A 148 30.25 -36.80 4.83
CA ALA A 148 30.77 -36.08 5.98
C ALA A 148 31.23 -34.66 5.62
N ALA A 149 32.00 -34.50 4.54
CA ALA A 149 32.47 -33.19 4.07
C ALA A 149 31.32 -32.28 3.63
N ALA A 150 30.35 -32.83 2.89
CA ALA A 150 29.17 -32.09 2.46
C ALA A 150 28.27 -31.67 3.64
N ASN A 151 28.02 -32.56 4.61
CA ASN A 151 27.24 -32.21 5.79
C ASN A 151 27.97 -31.20 6.67
N MET A 152 29.30 -31.30 6.82
CA MET A 152 30.08 -30.32 7.54
C MET A 152 29.96 -28.93 6.88
N MET A 153 30.15 -28.85 5.56
CA MET A 153 30.01 -27.61 4.80
C MET A 153 28.63 -26.96 5.01
N VAL A 154 27.55 -27.71 4.77
CA VAL A 154 26.19 -27.15 4.83
C VAL A 154 25.77 -26.84 6.28
N SER A 155 26.17 -27.66 7.25
CA SER A 155 25.88 -27.40 8.67
C SER A 155 26.55 -26.13 9.17
N CYS A 156 27.82 -25.90 8.80
CA CYS A 156 28.51 -24.66 9.13
C CYS A 156 27.80 -23.43 8.53
N VAL A 157 27.32 -23.53 7.29
CA VAL A 157 26.55 -22.45 6.64
C VAL A 157 25.26 -22.14 7.41
N VAL A 158 24.47 -23.16 7.76
CA VAL A 158 23.22 -22.98 8.53
C VAL A 158 23.51 -22.39 9.92
N ILE A 159 24.52 -22.90 10.62
CA ILE A 159 24.93 -22.39 11.93
C ILE A 159 25.32 -20.92 11.84
N CYS A 160 26.09 -20.55 10.82
CA CYS A 160 26.52 -19.17 10.60
C CYS A 160 25.31 -18.25 10.38
N ASP A 161 24.38 -18.62 9.49
CA ASP A 161 23.20 -17.81 9.16
C ASP A 161 22.26 -17.61 10.35
N VAL A 162 21.97 -18.69 11.06
CA VAL A 162 21.11 -18.66 12.25
C VAL A 162 21.76 -17.80 13.33
N PHE A 163 23.07 -17.94 13.55
CA PHE A 163 23.78 -17.17 14.56
C PHE A 163 23.87 -15.69 14.22
N ILE A 164 24.19 -15.33 12.96
CA ILE A 164 24.19 -13.93 12.48
C ILE A 164 22.81 -13.32 12.69
N THR A 165 21.75 -14.02 12.29
CA THR A 165 20.38 -13.51 12.35
C THR A 165 19.90 -13.37 13.79
N ALA A 166 20.04 -14.41 14.60
CA ALA A 166 19.65 -14.40 16.01
C ALA A 166 20.39 -13.32 16.80
N PHE A 167 21.71 -13.20 16.59
CA PHE A 167 22.51 -12.17 17.24
C PHE A 167 22.13 -10.77 16.78
N THR A 168 21.90 -10.55 15.48
CA THR A 168 21.45 -9.25 14.95
C THR A 168 20.09 -8.85 15.54
N CYS A 169 19.14 -9.79 15.59
CA CYS A 169 17.82 -9.56 16.18
C CYS A 169 17.91 -9.25 17.67
N TRP A 170 18.65 -10.06 18.43
CA TRP A 170 18.86 -9.87 19.86
C TRP A 170 19.52 -8.51 20.15
N TYR A 171 20.56 -8.16 19.38
CA TYR A 171 21.27 -6.89 19.53
C TYR A 171 20.35 -5.69 19.26
N LEU A 172 19.60 -5.73 18.15
CA LEU A 172 18.66 -4.67 17.79
C LEU A 172 17.53 -4.54 18.80
N LEU A 173 16.97 -5.63 19.31
CA LEU A 173 15.91 -5.60 20.33
C LEU A 173 16.39 -4.98 21.65
N ARG A 174 17.66 -5.22 22.03
CA ARG A 174 18.28 -4.59 23.20
C ARG A 174 18.70 -3.13 22.98
N ALA A 175 18.87 -2.72 21.73
CA ALA A 175 19.16 -1.33 21.38
C ALA A 175 17.91 -0.43 21.44
N LYS A 176 16.71 -0.98 21.67
CA LYS A 176 15.48 -0.18 21.85
C LYS A 176 15.64 0.78 23.02
N THR A 177 15.31 2.04 22.78
CA THR A 177 15.38 3.12 23.77
C THR A 177 13.98 3.52 24.21
N GLY A 178 13.83 4.42 25.19
CA GLY A 178 12.51 4.97 25.54
C GLY A 178 11.87 5.85 24.45
N PHE A 179 12.58 6.17 23.38
CA PHE A 179 12.14 7.11 22.34
C PHE A 179 11.50 6.39 21.15
N SER A 180 10.27 6.81 20.79
CA SER A 180 9.45 6.19 19.74
C SER A 180 10.09 6.22 18.34
N ALA A 181 10.76 7.31 17.97
CA ALA A 181 11.44 7.44 16.68
C ALA A 181 12.58 6.42 16.50
N THR A 182 13.42 6.26 17.54
CA THR A 182 14.51 5.28 17.56
C THR A 182 13.97 3.84 17.55
N ASN A 183 12.89 3.58 18.28
CA ASN A 183 12.25 2.26 18.31
C ASN A 183 11.62 1.87 16.97
N ASN A 184 11.06 2.83 16.24
CA ASN A 184 10.53 2.61 14.89
C ASN A 184 11.65 2.28 13.90
N LEU A 185 12.78 2.99 13.97
CA LEU A 185 13.97 2.68 13.16
C LEU A 185 14.51 1.28 13.43
N ILE A 186 14.68 0.93 14.71
CA ILE A 186 15.15 -0.39 15.14
C ILE A 186 14.20 -1.49 14.69
N THR A 187 12.89 -1.26 14.79
CA THR A 187 11.88 -2.23 14.36
C THR A 187 11.94 -2.47 12.85
N ARG A 188 12.18 -1.43 12.03
CA ARG A 188 12.39 -1.60 10.59
C ARG A 188 13.68 -2.36 10.26
N LEU A 189 14.77 -2.07 10.97
CA LEU A 189 16.04 -2.80 10.82
C LEU A 189 15.88 -4.28 11.19
N LEU A 190 15.09 -4.58 12.23
CA LEU A 190 14.76 -5.93 12.66
C LEU A 190 13.99 -6.69 11.57
N TYR A 191 12.90 -6.12 11.05
CA TYR A 191 12.12 -6.75 9.98
C TYR A 191 12.95 -6.98 8.72
N THR A 192 13.76 -6.01 8.33
CA THR A 192 14.67 -6.13 7.18
C THR A 192 15.66 -7.28 7.38
N ALA A 193 16.26 -7.39 8.57
CA ALA A 193 17.21 -8.46 8.89
C ALA A 193 16.55 -9.85 8.76
N ILE A 194 15.35 -10.02 9.33
CA ILE A 194 14.59 -11.28 9.26
C ILE A 194 14.22 -11.62 7.81
N GLN A 195 13.61 -10.69 7.09
CA GLN A 195 13.20 -10.91 5.69
C GLN A 195 14.37 -11.28 4.77
N SER A 196 15.53 -10.64 4.97
CA SER A 196 16.72 -10.96 4.19
C SER A 196 17.34 -12.31 4.54
N ALA A 197 17.21 -12.79 5.78
CA ALA A 197 17.85 -14.03 6.22
C ALA A 197 17.04 -15.29 5.92
N LEU A 198 15.71 -15.19 5.84
CA LEU A 198 14.82 -16.35 5.72
C LEU A 198 15.06 -17.18 4.44
N PRO A 199 15.08 -16.62 3.21
CA PRO A 199 15.23 -17.42 1.99
C PRO A 199 16.51 -18.27 1.93
N PRO A 200 17.73 -17.73 2.16
CA PRO A 200 18.95 -18.54 2.14
C PRO A 200 18.97 -19.57 3.27
N THR A 201 18.50 -19.23 4.47
CA THR A 201 18.48 -20.16 5.62
C THR A 201 17.56 -21.36 5.35
N ILE A 202 16.35 -21.12 4.81
CA ILE A 202 15.42 -22.20 4.45
C ILE A 202 16.03 -23.10 3.37
N CYS A 203 16.64 -22.50 2.35
CA CYS A 203 17.31 -23.24 1.28
C CYS A 203 18.46 -24.11 1.83
N ALA A 204 19.27 -23.57 2.75
CA ALA A 204 20.36 -24.28 3.39
C ALA A 204 19.89 -25.45 4.26
N ILE A 205 18.78 -25.28 5.01
CA ILE A 205 18.17 -26.35 5.81
C ILE A 205 17.65 -27.47 4.90
N LEU A 206 16.95 -27.14 3.82
CA LEU A 206 16.47 -28.13 2.85
C LEU A 206 17.61 -28.86 2.14
N ASN A 207 18.70 -28.13 1.85
CA ASN A 207 19.92 -28.72 1.32
C ASN A 207 20.53 -29.72 2.31
N LEU A 208 20.65 -29.37 3.59
CA LEU A 208 21.17 -30.25 4.64
C LEU A 208 20.29 -31.50 4.83
N TYR A 209 18.97 -31.29 4.85
CA TYR A 209 17.99 -32.38 4.98
C TYR A 209 18.17 -33.42 3.87
N TRP A 210 18.26 -32.99 2.61
CA TRP A 210 18.45 -33.93 1.51
C TRP A 210 19.85 -34.54 1.49
N ASN A 211 20.87 -33.80 1.92
CA ASN A 211 22.24 -34.30 1.99
C ASN A 211 22.38 -35.44 3.01
N SER A 212 21.64 -35.38 4.12
CA SER A 212 21.63 -36.43 5.15
C SER A 212 20.99 -37.76 4.71
N ARG A 213 20.26 -37.80 3.58
CA ARG A 213 19.50 -38.98 3.10
C ARG A 213 20.16 -39.69 1.91
N ALA A 214 21.48 -39.79 1.97
CA ALA A 214 22.46 -40.08 0.90
C ALA A 214 22.24 -41.26 -0.10
N ALA A 215 21.17 -42.05 -0.04
CA ALA A 215 21.00 -43.18 -0.96
C ALA A 215 20.30 -42.82 -2.30
N THR A 216 19.49 -41.76 -2.37
CA THR A 216 18.65 -41.49 -3.58
C THR A 216 18.33 -40.01 -3.87
N ALA A 217 18.73 -39.06 -3.02
CA ALA A 217 18.24 -37.68 -3.09
C ALA A 217 19.03 -36.78 -4.07
N THR A 218 18.75 -36.89 -5.37
CA THR A 218 19.26 -35.94 -6.40
C THR A 218 18.82 -34.48 -6.18
N TRP A 219 17.89 -34.23 -5.25
CA TRP A 219 17.39 -32.92 -4.85
C TRP A 219 18.43 -32.02 -4.17
N VAL A 220 19.51 -32.57 -3.60
CA VAL A 220 20.61 -31.76 -3.05
C VAL A 220 21.18 -30.82 -4.11
N ASN A 221 21.26 -31.26 -5.37
CA ASN A 221 21.80 -30.47 -6.47
C ASN A 221 20.93 -29.25 -6.78
N PHE A 222 19.62 -29.37 -6.58
CA PHE A 222 18.67 -28.27 -6.77
C PHE A 222 18.92 -27.15 -5.75
N PHE A 223 18.90 -27.50 -4.45
CA PHE A 223 19.07 -26.51 -3.39
C PHE A 223 20.49 -25.94 -3.36
N ASN A 224 21.52 -26.77 -3.60
CA ASN A 224 22.90 -26.29 -3.71
C ASN A 224 23.12 -25.30 -4.86
N SER A 225 22.42 -25.48 -5.98
CA SER A 225 22.54 -24.57 -7.14
C SER A 225 21.76 -23.27 -6.95
N LEU A 226 20.65 -23.30 -6.23
CA LEU A 226 19.78 -22.13 -6.01
C LEU A 226 20.25 -21.22 -4.88
N MET A 227 20.88 -21.79 -3.86
CA MET A 227 21.31 -21.09 -2.65
C MET A 227 22.17 -19.82 -2.90
N PRO A 228 23.15 -19.80 -3.83
CA PRO A 228 23.92 -18.59 -4.15
C PRO A 228 23.07 -17.39 -4.56
N PHE A 229 21.99 -17.63 -5.31
CA PHE A 229 21.11 -16.57 -5.80
C PHE A 229 20.28 -15.98 -4.65
N PHE A 230 19.82 -16.81 -3.71
CA PHE A 230 19.16 -16.30 -2.51
C PHE A 230 20.09 -15.44 -1.67
N TYR A 231 21.34 -15.85 -1.48
CA TYR A 231 22.32 -15.00 -0.79
C TYR A 231 22.54 -13.66 -1.51
N ALA A 232 22.80 -13.68 -2.81
CA ALA A 232 23.03 -12.45 -3.58
C ALA A 232 21.80 -11.50 -3.53
N CYS A 233 20.59 -12.03 -3.73
CA CYS A 233 19.36 -11.25 -3.62
C CYS A 233 19.16 -10.69 -2.19
N SER A 234 19.42 -11.49 -1.16
CA SER A 234 19.31 -11.05 0.23
C SER A 234 20.26 -9.89 0.57
N MET A 235 21.48 -9.91 0.02
CA MET A 235 22.44 -8.82 0.19
C MET A 235 21.97 -7.55 -0.51
N VAL A 236 21.56 -7.63 -1.77
CA VAL A 236 21.13 -6.45 -2.54
C VAL A 236 19.81 -5.88 -1.99
N PHE A 237 18.87 -6.73 -1.59
CA PHE A 237 17.67 -6.33 -0.86
C PHE A 237 18.01 -5.54 0.42
N THR A 238 18.96 -6.05 1.22
CA THR A 238 19.46 -5.37 2.41
C THR A 238 20.05 -3.99 2.09
N LEU A 239 20.83 -3.88 1.01
CA LEU A 239 21.40 -2.59 0.59
C LEU A 239 20.30 -1.62 0.14
N ASN A 240 19.34 -2.08 -0.66
CA ASN A 240 18.24 -1.26 -1.16
C ASN A 240 17.30 -0.77 -0.05
N SER A 241 17.13 -1.56 1.01
CA SER A 241 16.36 -1.16 2.19
C SER A 241 16.95 0.07 2.92
N ARG A 242 18.21 0.45 2.66
CA ARG A 242 18.82 1.63 3.29
C ARG A 242 18.10 2.94 2.94
N ALA A 243 17.48 3.02 1.77
CA ALA A 243 16.72 4.22 1.39
C ALA A 243 15.51 4.46 2.31
N SER A 244 14.87 3.40 2.79
CA SER A 244 13.72 3.50 3.71
C SER A 244 14.15 3.81 5.16
N VAL A 245 15.39 3.47 5.52
CA VAL A 245 16.03 3.71 6.82
C VAL A 245 16.62 5.13 6.90
N SER A 246 17.29 5.61 5.85
CA SER A 246 17.92 6.94 5.81
C SER A 246 16.92 8.09 5.90
N ARG A 247 15.71 7.92 5.35
CA ARG A 247 14.64 8.95 5.41
C ARG A 247 13.95 9.02 6.78
N ALA A 248 14.08 7.98 7.61
CA ALA A 248 13.54 7.95 8.97
C ALA A 248 14.49 8.58 10.01
N GLY A 249 15.78 8.72 9.69
CA GLY A 249 16.76 9.40 10.56
C GLY A 249 16.78 10.92 10.40
N THR A 250 16.44 11.44 9.22
CA THR A 250 16.38 12.88 8.93
C THR A 250 15.05 13.54 9.30
N SER A 251 14.03 12.77 9.68
CA SER A 251 12.75 13.30 10.17
C SER A 251 12.81 13.94 11.56
N GLY A 252 14.00 14.06 12.17
CA GLY A 252 14.22 14.74 13.45
C GLY A 252 14.97 16.07 13.39
N SER A 253 15.45 16.52 12.22
CA SER A 253 16.22 17.77 12.13
C SER A 253 16.30 18.27 10.68
N SER A 254 16.07 19.57 10.51
CA SER A 254 16.18 20.41 9.29
C SER A 254 14.97 20.48 8.35
N THR A 255 14.31 21.63 8.46
CA THR A 255 13.65 22.44 7.45
C THR A 255 14.36 22.46 6.09
N GLY A 256 13.57 22.40 5.01
CA GLY A 256 13.83 23.03 3.71
C GLY A 256 15.10 22.62 2.95
N GLY A 257 14.95 21.85 1.87
CA GLY A 257 16.05 21.63 0.93
C GLY A 257 15.67 20.72 -0.24
N ASN A 258 15.64 21.30 -1.43
CA ASN A 258 15.30 20.68 -2.72
C ASN A 258 16.24 19.55 -3.16
N ALA A 259 15.74 18.82 -4.17
CA ALA A 259 16.45 18.00 -5.18
C ALA A 259 16.50 16.47 -4.90
N TYR A 260 16.28 15.56 -5.86
CA TYR A 260 16.55 15.62 -7.31
C TYR A 260 15.51 14.83 -8.14
N GLU A 261 15.00 15.48 -9.19
CA GLU A 261 14.39 14.86 -10.37
C GLU A 261 15.46 14.22 -11.27
N MET A 262 15.11 13.13 -11.95
CA MET A 262 15.90 12.56 -13.05
C MET A 262 15.08 12.74 -14.34
N ARG A 263 15.38 13.80 -15.11
CA ARG A 263 14.86 14.04 -16.48
C ARG A 263 15.89 13.54 -17.52
N PRO A 264 15.47 12.94 -18.64
CA PRO A 264 16.37 12.61 -19.74
C PRO A 264 16.51 13.75 -20.77
N GLY A 265 17.76 14.19 -20.95
CA GLY A 265 18.44 14.59 -22.20
C GLY A 265 17.76 15.48 -23.25
N SER A 266 18.27 16.71 -23.40
CA SER A 266 18.48 17.33 -24.71
C SER A 266 19.76 18.20 -24.70
N ARG A 267 20.50 18.19 -25.82
CA ARG A 267 21.85 18.76 -26.03
C ARG A 267 21.81 20.22 -26.53
N HIS A 268 22.96 20.91 -26.32
CA HIS A 268 23.52 22.12 -26.97
C HIS A 268 23.55 23.44 -26.14
N PRO A 269 24.50 24.39 -26.40
CA PRO A 269 25.90 24.31 -25.96
C PRO A 269 26.45 25.61 -25.30
N THR A 270 27.61 25.47 -24.65
CA THR A 270 28.69 26.48 -24.41
C THR A 270 28.37 27.79 -23.67
N GLY A 271 29.04 27.95 -22.51
CA GLY A 271 29.28 29.24 -21.87
C GLY A 271 30.34 29.09 -20.76
N THR A 272 31.54 29.57 -21.04
CA THR A 272 32.71 29.65 -20.14
C THR A 272 32.48 30.58 -18.95
N ALA A 273 32.79 30.13 -17.72
CA ALA A 273 33.30 31.00 -16.65
C ALA A 273 34.01 30.20 -15.55
N THR A 274 35.00 30.84 -14.97
CA THR A 274 36.15 30.41 -14.18
C THR A 274 35.86 29.87 -12.77
N ARG A 275 36.72 28.95 -12.33
CA ARG A 275 36.88 28.50 -10.93
C ARG A 275 37.61 29.57 -10.10
N GLU A 276 37.07 29.88 -8.93
CA GLU A 276 37.88 30.31 -7.78
C GLU A 276 37.60 29.39 -6.58
N HIS A 277 38.68 29.14 -5.85
CA HIS A 277 38.82 28.18 -4.77
C HIS A 277 38.86 28.98 -3.47
N GLU A 278 37.87 28.83 -2.58
CA GLU A 278 37.96 29.38 -1.23
C GLU A 278 37.71 28.28 -0.20
N THR A 279 38.73 28.08 0.64
CA THR A 279 38.79 27.09 1.71
C THR A 279 38.35 27.70 3.03
N THR A 280 37.30 27.18 3.65
CA THR A 280 36.99 27.46 5.07
C THR A 280 36.56 26.20 5.81
N ARG A 281 37.18 26.01 6.99
CA ARG A 281 36.98 24.90 7.95
C ARG A 281 35.59 24.99 8.60
N PRO A 282 34.92 23.87 8.92
CA PRO A 282 33.72 23.89 9.74
C PRO A 282 34.07 23.92 11.25
N GLU A 283 33.62 24.95 11.95
CA GLU A 283 33.49 24.96 13.42
C GLU A 283 32.25 24.15 13.83
N VAL A 284 32.39 23.33 14.88
CA VAL A 284 31.32 22.49 15.45
C VAL A 284 30.78 23.17 16.71
N TYR A 285 29.52 23.59 16.69
CA TYR A 285 28.79 23.97 17.90
C TYR A 285 28.16 22.73 18.53
N ILE A 286 28.51 22.44 19.78
CA ILE A 286 27.86 21.40 20.60
C ILE A 286 26.81 22.08 21.47
N SER A 287 25.51 21.90 21.16
CA SER A 287 24.43 22.26 22.08
C SER A 287 24.12 21.07 22.99
N ARG A 288 24.35 21.21 24.29
CA ARG A 288 23.95 20.23 25.32
C ARG A 288 22.58 20.65 25.88
N GLN A 289 21.51 19.97 25.51
CA GLN A 289 20.21 20.12 26.17
C GLN A 289 20.11 19.15 27.35
N THR A 290 20.12 19.68 28.56
CA THR A 290 19.65 18.99 29.77
C THR A 290 18.22 19.44 30.04
N HIS A 291 17.25 18.53 29.95
CA HIS A 291 15.91 18.74 30.50
C HIS A 291 15.75 17.88 31.76
N VAL A 292 15.36 18.55 32.85
CA VAL A 292 15.09 17.98 34.17
C VAL A 292 13.67 17.44 34.17
N ASP A 293 13.50 16.14 34.43
CA ASP A 293 12.19 15.52 34.59
C ASP A 293 11.66 15.76 36.02
N ALA A 294 10.46 16.31 36.12
CA ALA A 294 9.66 16.26 37.34
C ALA A 294 9.00 14.88 37.44
N SER A 295 9.44 14.10 38.42
CA SER A 295 8.88 12.80 38.76
C SER A 295 7.48 12.91 39.37
N SER A 296 6.51 12.14 38.86
CA SER A 296 5.40 11.66 39.69
C SER A 296 5.29 10.14 39.58
N THR A 297 5.58 9.51 40.72
CA THR A 297 5.62 8.09 41.01
C THR A 297 4.27 7.38 40.91
N SER A 298 4.38 6.08 40.65
CA SER A 298 3.37 5.02 40.57
C SER A 298 2.32 4.99 41.67
N HIS A 299 1.12 4.50 41.33
CA HIS A 299 0.47 3.50 42.16
C HIS A 299 -0.25 2.41 41.33
N ASN A 300 -0.23 1.22 41.94
CA ASN A 300 -0.55 -0.09 41.39
C ASN A 300 -2.04 -0.32 41.11
N GLY A 301 -2.27 -1.32 40.28
CA GLY A 301 -3.55 -1.67 39.68
C GLY A 301 -4.58 -2.33 40.59
N ILE A 302 -5.79 -2.38 40.06
CA ILE A 302 -6.86 -3.31 40.41
C ILE A 302 -7.57 -3.68 39.10
N THR A 303 -7.60 -4.97 38.80
CA THR A 303 -8.45 -5.63 37.79
C THR A 303 -9.86 -5.82 38.34
N PHE A 304 -10.90 -5.58 37.54
CA PHE A 304 -12.20 -6.23 37.73
C PHE A 304 -12.84 -6.59 36.39
N ASP A 305 -13.31 -7.84 36.37
CA ASP A 305 -14.01 -8.53 35.29
C ASP A 305 -15.53 -8.31 35.38
N ALA A 306 -16.22 -8.65 34.29
CA ALA A 306 -17.63 -8.39 33.96
C ALA A 306 -18.72 -8.86 34.96
N LYS A 307 -19.84 -8.10 35.05
CA LYS A 307 -21.22 -8.52 34.69
C LYS A 307 -22.34 -7.56 35.19
N ASP A 308 -23.30 -7.34 34.28
CA ASP A 308 -24.74 -7.12 34.41
C ASP A 308 -25.39 -5.90 35.14
N SER A 309 -26.15 -5.17 34.31
CA SER A 309 -27.52 -4.63 34.53
C SER A 309 -27.78 -3.37 35.38
N ASN A 310 -28.16 -2.26 34.72
CA ASN A 310 -29.54 -1.73 34.68
C ASN A 310 -29.63 -0.26 34.20
N VAL A 311 -30.43 -0.07 33.15
CA VAL A 311 -31.49 0.94 32.92
C VAL A 311 -31.34 2.33 33.56
N TYR A 312 -31.25 3.38 32.74
CA TYR A 312 -32.07 4.60 32.84
C TYR A 312 -32.30 5.27 31.47
N SER A 313 -33.46 5.93 31.40
CA SER A 313 -34.17 6.51 30.26
C SER A 313 -33.54 7.78 29.67
N ALA A 314 -33.92 8.05 28.42
CA ALA A 314 -33.81 9.30 27.67
C ALA A 314 -34.22 10.54 28.48
N ASP A 315 -33.48 11.64 28.33
CA ASP A 315 -34.00 12.90 27.76
C ASP A 315 -32.92 14.01 27.66
N GLN A 316 -33.09 14.86 26.66
CA GLN A 316 -32.58 16.25 26.55
C GLN A 316 -31.07 16.47 26.30
N VAL A 317 -30.70 16.70 25.03
CA VAL A 317 -29.58 17.60 24.70
C VAL A 317 -30.08 18.71 23.78
N SER A 318 -30.19 19.88 24.39
CA SER A 318 -30.55 21.16 23.80
C SER A 318 -29.43 21.70 22.91
N VAL A 319 -29.83 22.12 21.71
CA VAL A 319 -29.00 22.81 20.72
C VAL A 319 -28.42 24.08 21.33
N HIS A 320 -27.14 24.07 21.69
CA HIS A 320 -26.42 25.27 22.08
C HIS A 320 -25.92 26.01 20.83
N LYS A 321 -26.57 27.15 20.61
CA LYS A 321 -26.25 28.22 19.68
C LYS A 321 -24.87 28.79 20.06
N VAL A 322 -23.83 28.54 19.25
CA VAL A 322 -22.53 29.18 19.48
C VAL A 322 -22.45 30.45 18.62
N VAL A 323 -22.54 31.57 19.32
CA VAL A 323 -22.30 32.93 18.83
C VAL A 323 -20.82 33.07 18.50
N ALA A 324 -20.51 33.61 17.33
CA ALA A 324 -19.16 33.98 16.94
C ALA A 324 -18.67 35.13 17.84
N LEU A 325 -17.52 34.94 18.51
CA LEU A 325 -16.80 36.03 19.17
C LEU A 325 -15.75 36.55 18.20
N HIS A 326 -15.96 37.77 17.70
CA HIS A 326 -14.92 38.61 17.14
C HIS A 326 -14.15 39.31 18.26
N ALA A 327 -12.87 39.53 18.00
CA ALA A 327 -11.86 40.10 18.88
C ALA A 327 -12.05 41.60 19.14
N ASP A 328 -11.52 42.07 20.27
CA ASP A 328 -11.15 43.47 20.49
C ASP A 328 -9.62 43.61 20.36
N ASP A 329 -9.24 44.58 19.55
CA ASP A 329 -7.87 45.03 19.27
C ASP A 329 -7.23 45.78 20.45
N ARG A 330 -5.91 45.68 20.55
CA ARG A 330 -5.06 46.77 21.05
C ARG A 330 -3.81 46.89 20.19
N ASP A 331 -3.61 48.11 19.72
CA ASP A 331 -2.49 48.61 18.93
C ASP A 331 -1.13 48.45 19.63
N ASP A 332 -0.08 48.19 18.84
CA ASP A 332 1.13 49.02 18.89
C ASP A 332 1.92 48.95 17.57
N ASP A 333 2.45 50.10 17.18
CA ASP A 333 3.02 50.47 15.88
C ASP A 333 4.52 50.16 15.78
N SER A 334 5.00 49.64 14.63
CA SER A 334 6.24 50.11 13.97
C SER A 334 6.56 49.34 12.67
N SER A 335 7.00 50.13 11.70
CA SER A 335 7.20 49.85 10.27
C SER A 335 8.34 48.89 9.86
N ALA A 336 8.05 47.96 8.94
CA ALA A 336 9.00 47.41 7.95
C ALA A 336 8.26 46.75 6.74
N ALA A 337 8.94 46.70 5.59
CA ALA A 337 8.47 46.44 4.22
C ALA A 337 7.76 45.07 3.95
N PRO A 338 7.05 44.88 2.81
CA PRO A 338 5.96 43.92 2.69
C PRO A 338 6.45 42.47 2.50
N SER A 339 6.11 41.59 3.45
CA SER A 339 6.23 40.14 3.33
C SER A 339 4.93 39.50 2.83
N ALA A 340 5.04 38.24 2.40
CA ALA A 340 4.07 37.38 1.73
C ALA A 340 2.75 37.08 2.49
N ASP A 341 2.33 37.95 3.42
CA ASP A 341 1.10 37.84 4.20
C ASP A 341 -0.11 38.51 3.52
N SER A 342 0.12 39.29 2.45
CA SER A 342 -0.94 39.97 1.71
C SER A 342 -1.79 39.05 0.81
N GLU A 343 -1.33 37.83 0.52
CA GLU A 343 -2.15 36.83 -0.19
C GLU A 343 -3.02 36.00 0.76
N LEU A 344 -2.66 35.90 2.06
CA LEU A 344 -3.43 35.15 3.05
C LEU A 344 -4.65 35.92 3.60
N SER A 345 -4.67 37.24 3.49
CA SER A 345 -5.79 38.08 3.95
C SER A 345 -6.92 38.25 2.92
N SER A 346 -6.71 37.84 1.66
CA SER A 346 -7.70 37.98 0.59
C SER A 346 -8.75 36.85 0.53
N ALA A 347 -8.60 35.80 1.35
CA ALA A 347 -9.50 34.64 1.38
C ALA A 347 -10.57 34.68 2.49
N GLN A 348 -10.62 35.72 3.32
CA GLN A 348 -11.68 35.93 4.31
C GLN A 348 -12.76 36.89 3.77
N SER A 349 -13.57 36.46 2.79
CA SER A 349 -14.78 37.23 2.39
C SER A 349 -15.83 36.41 1.64
N SER A 350 -16.41 35.40 2.30
CA SER A 350 -17.87 35.22 2.39
C SER A 350 -18.17 34.03 3.31
N SER A 351 -18.49 34.32 4.57
CA SER A 351 -18.87 33.29 5.53
C SER A 351 -20.24 32.69 5.15
N CYS A 352 -20.35 31.36 5.19
CA CYS A 352 -21.62 30.65 5.05
C CYS A 352 -22.58 31.08 6.16
N ARG A 353 -23.61 31.86 5.80
CA ARG A 353 -24.60 32.39 6.77
C ARG A 353 -25.72 31.41 7.10
N ASN A 354 -26.18 30.67 6.09
CA ASN A 354 -27.33 29.77 6.19
C ASN A 354 -26.96 28.40 5.60
N PRO A 355 -26.23 27.55 6.35
CA PRO A 355 -25.85 26.25 5.85
C PRO A 355 -27.08 25.37 5.60
N GLU A 356 -27.10 24.68 4.46
CA GLU A 356 -28.09 23.62 4.26
C GLU A 356 -27.84 22.47 5.24
N VAL A 357 -28.89 21.82 5.71
CA VAL A 357 -28.79 20.66 6.61
C VAL A 357 -29.05 19.39 5.80
N ARG A 358 -28.00 18.63 5.52
CA ARG A 358 -28.09 17.30 4.91
C ARG A 358 -28.62 16.31 5.93
N ARG A 359 -29.59 15.50 5.52
CA ARG A 359 -30.38 14.63 6.42
C ARG A 359 -30.37 13.18 5.95
N GLU A 360 -30.61 12.28 6.90
CA GLU A 360 -30.68 10.85 6.65
C GLU A 360 -31.91 10.53 5.79
N TRP A 361 -31.77 9.66 4.77
CA TRP A 361 -32.82 9.37 3.78
C TRP A 361 -34.20 9.03 4.38
N ARG A 362 -34.24 8.27 5.48
CA ARG A 362 -35.51 7.84 6.11
C ARG A 362 -36.25 8.99 6.78
N THR A 363 -35.58 10.10 7.07
CA THR A 363 -36.20 11.30 7.64
C THR A 363 -36.91 12.18 6.60
N PHE A 364 -36.72 11.90 5.30
CA PHE A 364 -37.37 12.63 4.23
C PHE A 364 -38.83 12.20 4.10
N SER A 365 -39.72 13.17 3.86
CA SER A 365 -41.08 12.90 3.42
C SER A 365 -41.10 12.23 2.04
N LYS A 366 -42.18 11.51 1.71
CA LYS A 366 -42.36 10.90 0.38
C LYS A 366 -42.17 11.91 -0.77
N LYS A 367 -42.62 13.16 -0.59
CA LYS A 367 -42.47 14.24 -1.58
C LYS A 367 -41.00 14.61 -1.80
N GLU A 368 -40.23 14.73 -0.72
CA GLU A 368 -38.80 15.05 -0.82
C GLU A 368 -38.01 13.90 -1.46
N LYS A 369 -38.33 12.65 -1.08
CA LYS A 369 -37.76 11.45 -1.70
C LYS A 369 -38.03 11.42 -3.21
N ALA A 370 -39.29 11.63 -3.61
CA ALA A 370 -39.68 11.69 -5.02
C ALA A 370 -39.01 12.83 -5.78
N ALA A 371 -38.84 14.00 -5.15
CA ALA A 371 -38.14 15.13 -5.77
C ALA A 371 -36.65 14.81 -6.05
N TYR A 372 -35.98 14.10 -5.14
CA TYR A 372 -34.59 13.67 -5.34
C TYR A 372 -34.48 12.63 -6.46
N ILE A 373 -35.29 11.57 -6.41
CA ILE A 373 -35.32 10.51 -7.43
C ILE A 373 -35.62 11.09 -8.81
N SER A 374 -36.62 11.97 -8.91
CA SER A 374 -36.98 12.65 -10.16
C SER A 374 -35.83 13.47 -10.73
N ALA A 375 -35.10 14.20 -9.88
CA ALA A 375 -33.95 14.99 -10.31
C ALA A 375 -32.80 14.10 -10.82
N VAL A 376 -32.51 12.98 -10.16
CA VAL A 376 -31.48 12.03 -10.60
C VAL A 376 -31.86 11.40 -11.94
N ASN A 377 -33.10 10.93 -12.09
CA ASN A 377 -33.63 10.42 -13.37
C ASN A 377 -33.60 11.47 -14.48
N CYS A 378 -33.81 12.75 -14.13
CA CYS A 378 -33.64 13.85 -15.08
C CYS A 378 -32.18 14.01 -15.51
N LEU A 379 -31.22 13.96 -14.58
CA LEU A 379 -29.79 14.11 -14.88
C LEU A 379 -29.29 12.96 -15.78
N ALA A 380 -29.81 11.75 -15.57
CA ALA A 380 -29.59 10.57 -16.42
C ALA A 380 -30.17 10.69 -17.85
N LYS A 381 -30.90 11.78 -18.14
CA LYS A 381 -31.43 12.11 -19.47
C LYS A 381 -30.87 13.41 -20.02
N ARG A 382 -30.04 14.12 -19.26
CA ARG A 382 -29.37 15.34 -19.74
C ARG A 382 -28.25 14.94 -20.71
N PRO A 383 -28.04 15.71 -21.79
CA PRO A 383 -27.04 15.36 -22.80
C PRO A 383 -25.62 15.38 -22.22
N HIS A 384 -24.77 14.51 -22.76
CA HIS A 384 -23.33 14.50 -22.53
C HIS A 384 -22.68 15.89 -22.68
N SER A 385 -21.69 16.15 -21.85
CA SER A 385 -20.87 17.35 -21.84
C SER A 385 -19.62 17.19 -22.70
N LYS A 386 -19.53 18.00 -23.76
CA LYS A 386 -18.34 18.12 -24.63
C LYS A 386 -17.03 18.50 -23.92
N PHE A 387 -17.10 18.90 -22.65
CA PHE A 387 -15.94 19.27 -21.86
C PHE A 387 -15.23 18.08 -21.22
N LEU A 388 -15.92 16.93 -21.11
CA LEU A 388 -15.35 15.70 -20.60
C LEU A 388 -14.19 15.23 -21.50
N LYS A 389 -13.05 14.95 -20.89
CA LYS A 389 -11.87 14.40 -21.57
C LYS A 389 -11.17 13.42 -20.64
N ALA A 390 -10.91 12.21 -21.13
CA ALA A 390 -10.03 11.28 -20.43
C ALA A 390 -8.66 11.94 -20.24
N SER A 391 -8.24 12.09 -18.99
CA SER A 391 -7.00 12.78 -18.62
C SER A 391 -5.96 11.83 -18.05
N TYR A 392 -6.40 10.65 -17.58
CA TYR A 392 -5.53 9.64 -17.01
C TYR A 392 -5.22 8.52 -18.02
N PRO A 393 -3.95 8.07 -18.15
CA PRO A 393 -3.55 7.16 -19.23
C PRO A 393 -3.97 5.71 -18.93
N ARG A 394 -5.24 5.39 -19.16
CA ARG A 394 -5.80 4.03 -19.03
C ARG A 394 -6.17 3.43 -20.38
N SER A 395 -5.81 2.18 -20.58
CA SER A 395 -6.16 1.39 -21.78
C SER A 395 -7.33 0.44 -21.57
N ASP A 396 -7.82 0.31 -20.34
CA ASP A 396 -8.84 -0.66 -19.93
C ASP A 396 -10.25 -0.06 -19.83
N LEU A 397 -10.39 1.24 -20.11
CA LEU A 397 -11.69 1.92 -20.11
C LEU A 397 -12.32 1.95 -21.51
N PRO A 398 -13.66 1.81 -21.60
CA PRO A 398 -14.36 2.07 -22.84
C PRO A 398 -14.18 3.52 -23.27
N ALA A 399 -14.22 3.79 -24.58
CA ALA A 399 -14.17 5.15 -25.08
C ALA A 399 -15.37 5.97 -24.58
N ILE A 400 -15.16 7.29 -24.41
CA ILE A 400 -16.25 8.23 -24.10
C ILE A 400 -17.33 8.11 -25.17
N ASN A 401 -18.54 7.78 -24.75
CA ASN A 401 -19.71 7.67 -25.61
C ASN A 401 -20.42 9.02 -25.69
N THR A 402 -20.50 9.61 -26.90
CA THR A 402 -21.15 10.91 -27.11
C THR A 402 -22.67 10.88 -26.96
N ASP A 403 -23.28 9.69 -27.01
CA ASP A 403 -24.72 9.47 -26.80
C ASP A 403 -25.05 9.22 -25.31
N SER A 404 -24.05 9.27 -24.41
CA SER A 404 -24.27 9.10 -22.98
C SER A 404 -24.95 10.31 -22.34
N SER A 405 -25.40 10.13 -21.10
CA SER A 405 -25.99 11.22 -20.33
C SER A 405 -24.94 12.02 -19.55
N PHE A 406 -25.31 13.19 -19.06
CA PHE A 406 -24.47 13.95 -18.11
C PHE A 406 -24.21 13.15 -16.82
N TYR A 407 -25.16 12.32 -16.40
CA TYR A 407 -24.96 11.40 -15.28
C TYR A 407 -23.87 10.37 -15.58
N ASP A 408 -23.85 9.83 -16.81
CA ASP A 408 -22.80 8.93 -17.27
C ASP A 408 -21.43 9.63 -17.35
N ASP A 409 -21.39 10.94 -17.63
CA ASP A 409 -20.13 11.71 -17.59
C ASP A 409 -19.55 11.77 -16.19
N MET A 410 -20.41 11.94 -15.17
CA MET A 410 -19.99 11.87 -13.78
C MET A 410 -19.46 10.46 -13.44
N THR A 411 -20.13 9.40 -13.91
CA THR A 411 -19.61 8.04 -13.79
C THR A 411 -18.25 7.90 -14.47
N TYR A 412 -18.07 8.46 -15.67
CA TYR A 412 -16.84 8.32 -16.44
C TYR A 412 -15.64 8.97 -15.74
N ILE A 413 -15.80 10.17 -15.16
CA ILE A 413 -14.68 10.81 -14.43
C ILE A 413 -14.19 9.96 -13.26
N HIS A 414 -15.10 9.24 -12.60
CA HIS A 414 -14.74 8.32 -11.52
C HIS A 414 -14.03 7.07 -12.05
N MET A 415 -14.43 6.57 -13.22
CA MET A 415 -13.74 5.47 -13.90
C MET A 415 -12.31 5.83 -14.28
N ASP A 416 -12.10 6.97 -14.95
CA ASP A 416 -10.79 7.42 -15.41
C ASP A 416 -9.85 7.68 -14.23
N LEU A 417 -10.34 8.43 -13.24
CA LEU A 417 -9.55 8.90 -12.10
C LEU A 417 -9.44 7.89 -10.96
N THR A 418 -10.02 6.69 -11.07
CA THR A 418 -10.05 5.68 -9.99
C THR A 418 -8.67 5.46 -9.32
N ASN A 419 -7.59 5.39 -10.11
CA ASN A 419 -6.22 5.16 -9.60
C ASN A 419 -5.58 6.42 -8.97
N GLN A 420 -6.24 7.57 -9.06
CA GLN A 420 -5.81 8.81 -8.41
C GLN A 420 -6.69 9.17 -7.22
N ILE A 421 -7.94 8.72 -7.18
CA ILE A 421 -8.94 9.12 -6.18
C ILE A 421 -9.23 8.05 -5.12
N HIS A 422 -8.67 6.84 -5.26
CA HIS A 422 -8.78 5.77 -4.27
C HIS A 422 -7.41 5.33 -3.74
N TYR A 423 -7.35 5.09 -2.43
CA TYR A 423 -6.14 4.78 -1.68
C TYR A 423 -5.05 5.83 -1.90
N THR A 424 -5.47 7.09 -1.97
CA THR A 424 -4.64 8.29 -2.18
C THR A 424 -5.05 9.39 -1.23
N GLY A 425 -4.26 10.46 -1.11
CA GLY A 425 -4.67 11.65 -0.37
C GLY A 425 -5.91 12.33 -0.96
N PHE A 426 -6.25 12.08 -2.23
CA PHE A 426 -7.44 12.67 -2.85
C PHE A 426 -8.76 12.05 -2.39
N PHE A 427 -8.77 10.85 -1.81
CA PHE A 427 -10.00 10.11 -1.54
C PHE A 427 -11.10 10.94 -0.83
N LEU A 428 -10.85 11.40 0.40
CA LEU A 428 -11.85 12.16 1.15
C LEU A 428 -12.20 13.52 0.50
N PRO A 429 -11.22 14.38 0.15
CA PRO A 429 -11.48 15.66 -0.52
C PRO A 429 -12.26 15.53 -1.84
N TRP A 430 -11.86 14.59 -2.70
CA TRP A 430 -12.42 14.41 -4.03
C TRP A 430 -13.85 13.90 -3.93
N HIS A 431 -14.13 12.92 -3.07
CA HIS A 431 -15.49 12.38 -2.91
C HIS A 431 -16.46 13.37 -2.24
N ARG A 432 -15.99 14.21 -1.31
CA ARG A 432 -16.77 15.36 -0.79
C ARG A 432 -17.16 16.31 -1.92
N TRP A 433 -16.18 16.73 -2.72
CA TRP A 433 -16.42 17.60 -3.86
C TRP A 433 -17.35 16.96 -4.88
N TYR A 434 -17.13 15.70 -5.25
CA TYR A 434 -17.89 14.98 -6.24
C TYR A 434 -19.36 14.81 -5.83
N THR A 435 -19.61 14.46 -4.57
CA THR A 435 -20.97 14.40 -4.00
C THR A 435 -21.66 15.78 -3.99
N HIS A 436 -20.91 16.84 -3.69
CA HIS A 436 -21.43 18.21 -3.76
C HIS A 436 -21.70 18.66 -5.20
N GLN A 437 -20.86 18.28 -6.17
CA GLN A 437 -21.12 18.54 -7.59
C GLN A 437 -22.39 17.84 -8.04
N HIS A 438 -22.62 16.59 -7.64
CA HIS A 438 -23.84 15.86 -7.99
C HIS A 438 -25.10 16.65 -7.61
N VAL A 439 -25.27 17.02 -6.33
CA VAL A 439 -26.45 17.80 -5.90
C VAL A 439 -26.52 19.19 -6.55
N THR A 440 -25.36 19.79 -6.85
CA THR A 440 -25.29 21.05 -7.60
C THR A 440 -25.79 20.90 -9.03
N GLN A 441 -25.49 19.79 -9.70
CA GLN A 441 -25.98 19.51 -11.05
C GLN A 441 -27.47 19.13 -11.05
N LEU A 442 -27.95 18.42 -10.03
CA LEU A 442 -29.39 18.21 -9.83
C LEU A 442 -30.15 19.55 -9.74
N ARG A 443 -29.58 20.55 -9.04
CA ARG A 443 -30.14 21.90 -8.95
C ARG A 443 -30.09 22.63 -10.29
N LYS A 444 -28.89 22.73 -10.89
CA LYS A 444 -28.64 23.52 -12.10
C LYS A 444 -29.37 22.98 -13.32
N GLN A 445 -29.38 21.65 -13.50
CA GLN A 445 -29.90 21.03 -14.71
C GLN A 445 -31.31 20.46 -14.53
N CYS A 446 -31.73 20.13 -13.31
CA CYS A 446 -33.00 19.45 -13.06
C CYS A 446 -33.91 20.18 -12.07
N GLY A 447 -33.55 21.38 -11.63
CA GLY A 447 -34.41 22.21 -10.78
C GLY A 447 -34.66 21.62 -9.38
N PHE A 448 -33.79 20.72 -8.91
CA PHE A 448 -33.89 20.15 -7.58
C PHE A 448 -33.78 21.26 -6.53
N LYS A 449 -34.71 21.30 -5.57
CA LYS A 449 -34.74 22.32 -4.49
C LYS A 449 -34.43 21.75 -3.11
N GLY A 450 -34.25 20.44 -3.02
CA GLY A 450 -33.95 19.76 -1.77
C GLY A 450 -32.46 19.83 -1.40
N VAL A 451 -32.12 19.08 -0.36
CA VAL A 451 -30.76 18.89 0.15
C VAL A 451 -30.26 17.49 -0.20
N MET A 452 -28.95 17.29 -0.19
CA MET A 452 -28.36 15.97 -0.43
C MET A 452 -28.73 15.01 0.72
N PRO A 453 -29.41 13.87 0.45
CA PRO A 453 -29.63 12.84 1.46
C PRO A 453 -28.35 12.03 1.71
N TYR A 454 -28.19 11.49 2.91
CA TYR A 454 -27.19 10.46 3.20
C TYR A 454 -27.84 9.15 3.66
N TRP A 455 -27.15 8.05 3.42
CA TRP A 455 -27.56 6.71 3.86
C TRP A 455 -26.73 6.26 5.06
N ASP A 456 -27.39 6.22 6.22
CA ASP A 456 -26.80 5.74 7.47
C ASP A 456 -26.91 4.21 7.57
N TRP A 457 -26.01 3.51 6.86
CA TRP A 457 -26.00 2.05 6.73
C TRP A 457 -25.72 1.30 8.03
N SER A 458 -25.18 1.95 9.07
CA SER A 458 -24.98 1.32 10.39
C SER A 458 -26.28 0.88 11.05
N LYS A 459 -27.40 1.50 10.65
CA LYS A 459 -28.75 1.16 11.12
C LYS A 459 -29.35 -0.06 10.40
N ASP A 460 -28.72 -0.52 9.33
CA ASP A 460 -29.23 -1.61 8.50
C ASP A 460 -28.46 -2.93 8.73
N THR A 461 -27.40 -2.94 9.54
CA THR A 461 -26.51 -4.10 9.71
C THR A 461 -27.20 -5.35 10.24
N ALA A 462 -28.21 -5.20 11.10
CA ALA A 462 -28.97 -6.32 11.65
C ALA A 462 -29.88 -7.00 10.61
N SER A 463 -30.38 -6.25 9.63
CA SER A 463 -31.42 -6.68 8.69
C SER A 463 -31.21 -6.01 7.33
N PHE A 464 -30.03 -6.22 6.74
CA PHE A 464 -29.61 -5.43 5.58
C PHE A 464 -30.57 -5.59 4.40
N ASN A 465 -30.91 -6.82 4.01
CA ASN A 465 -31.75 -7.09 2.83
C ASN A 465 -33.25 -6.79 3.02
N THR A 466 -33.71 -6.61 4.26
CA THR A 466 -35.10 -6.29 4.59
C THR A 466 -35.27 -4.88 5.18
N SER A 467 -34.22 -4.07 5.15
CA SER A 467 -34.26 -2.68 5.62
C SER A 467 -35.32 -1.86 4.89
N ALA A 468 -35.92 -0.90 5.60
CA ALA A 468 -36.80 0.12 5.05
C ALA A 468 -36.12 1.02 4.00
N MET A 469 -34.80 0.90 3.82
CA MET A 469 -34.06 1.51 2.72
C MET A 469 -34.56 1.03 1.35
N TRP A 470 -34.98 -0.23 1.25
CA TRP A 470 -35.40 -0.90 0.01
C TRP A 470 -36.91 -0.73 -0.28
N ASP A 471 -37.40 0.50 -0.13
CA ASP A 471 -38.78 0.84 -0.50
C ASP A 471 -39.00 0.66 -2.01
N ALA A 472 -40.00 -0.15 -2.36
CA ALA A 472 -40.33 -0.53 -3.73
C ALA A 472 -41.21 0.52 -4.45
N ASP A 473 -41.68 1.57 -3.76
CA ASP A 473 -42.51 2.62 -4.34
C ASP A 473 -41.85 3.24 -5.59
N ALA A 474 -42.55 3.24 -6.71
CA ALA A 474 -42.02 3.62 -8.01
C ALA A 474 -41.66 5.11 -8.14
N THR A 475 -42.01 5.95 -7.15
CA THR A 475 -41.75 7.39 -7.20
C THR A 475 -40.83 7.87 -6.09
N SER A 476 -40.98 7.30 -4.90
CA SER A 476 -40.35 7.74 -3.65
C SER A 476 -39.46 6.68 -3.01
N GLY A 477 -39.46 5.45 -3.53
CA GLY A 477 -38.62 4.35 -3.09
C GLY A 477 -37.34 4.24 -3.90
N LEU A 478 -36.25 3.81 -3.27
CA LEU A 478 -34.95 3.64 -3.94
C LEU A 478 -34.85 2.32 -4.71
N GLY A 479 -35.80 1.40 -4.50
CA GLY A 479 -35.80 0.06 -5.06
C GLY A 479 -34.87 -0.90 -4.31
N GLY A 480 -35.23 -2.18 -4.30
CA GLY A 480 -34.45 -3.23 -3.64
C GLY A 480 -33.36 -3.84 -4.52
N PHE A 481 -33.05 -5.11 -4.26
CA PHE A 481 -32.14 -5.91 -5.08
C PHE A 481 -32.82 -6.39 -6.36
N GLY A 482 -32.01 -6.65 -7.38
CA GLY A 482 -32.49 -7.06 -8.68
C GLY A 482 -32.67 -8.56 -8.84
N ASP A 483 -33.22 -8.93 -10.00
CA ASP A 483 -33.62 -10.29 -10.34
C ASP A 483 -32.41 -11.15 -10.78
N PRO A 484 -32.04 -12.21 -10.04
CA PRO A 484 -30.93 -13.09 -10.40
C PRO A 484 -31.06 -13.72 -11.79
N ASP A 485 -32.28 -13.96 -12.26
CA ASP A 485 -32.55 -14.59 -13.56
C ASP A 485 -32.45 -13.57 -14.72
N ASN A 486 -32.29 -12.29 -14.39
CA ASN A 486 -32.19 -11.18 -15.34
C ASN A 486 -31.01 -10.25 -14.99
N ASP A 487 -29.82 -10.83 -14.86
CA ASP A 487 -28.55 -10.12 -14.60
C ASP A 487 -28.62 -9.15 -13.40
N TYR A 488 -29.44 -9.46 -12.40
CA TYR A 488 -29.68 -8.63 -11.21
C TYR A 488 -30.19 -7.21 -11.53
N TYR A 489 -30.91 -7.01 -12.64
CA TYR A 489 -31.58 -5.72 -12.89
C TYR A 489 -32.66 -5.45 -11.85
N ILE A 490 -32.69 -4.23 -11.32
CA ILE A 490 -33.74 -3.82 -10.37
C ILE A 490 -35.09 -3.70 -11.09
N ASN A 491 -36.16 -4.21 -10.48
CA ASN A 491 -37.50 -4.25 -11.08
C ASN A 491 -38.52 -3.33 -10.39
N ASN A 492 -38.12 -2.64 -9.32
CA ASN A 492 -38.96 -1.78 -8.49
C ASN A 492 -38.22 -0.52 -8.04
N GLY A 493 -38.95 0.38 -7.36
CA GLY A 493 -38.42 1.69 -6.97
C GLY A 493 -38.32 2.69 -8.12
N GLY A 494 -37.91 3.90 -7.78
CA GLY A 494 -37.85 5.03 -8.70
C GLY A 494 -36.73 4.98 -9.75
N PHE A 495 -35.79 4.04 -9.64
CA PHE A 495 -34.67 3.89 -10.58
C PHE A 495 -34.80 2.68 -11.51
N LYS A 496 -35.90 1.92 -11.46
CA LYS A 496 -36.10 0.68 -12.26
C LYS A 496 -36.01 0.86 -13.78
N ASP A 497 -36.25 2.08 -14.25
CA ASP A 497 -36.22 2.45 -15.68
C ASP A 497 -35.04 3.38 -16.00
N MET A 498 -34.14 3.61 -15.05
CA MET A 498 -32.91 4.37 -15.29
C MET A 498 -31.94 3.50 -16.09
N GLU A 499 -31.46 4.04 -17.22
CA GLU A 499 -30.42 3.44 -18.04
C GLU A 499 -29.08 4.17 -17.81
N VAL A 500 -28.00 3.41 -17.82
CA VAL A 500 -26.62 3.87 -17.69
C VAL A 500 -25.76 3.29 -18.80
N THR A 501 -24.73 4.02 -19.21
CA THR A 501 -23.97 3.72 -20.44
C THR A 501 -22.71 2.88 -20.20
N TYR A 502 -22.10 2.94 -19.01
CA TYR A 502 -20.80 2.31 -18.75
C TYR A 502 -20.87 1.14 -17.77
N PRO A 503 -20.15 0.01 -18.01
CA PRO A 503 -19.27 -0.23 -19.16
C PRO A 503 -20.02 -0.56 -20.47
N ILE A 504 -21.29 -0.93 -20.37
CA ILE A 504 -22.21 -1.10 -21.52
C ILE A 504 -23.57 -0.49 -21.19
N LYS A 505 -24.34 -0.11 -22.21
CA LYS A 505 -25.68 0.44 -22.01
C LYS A 505 -26.62 -0.60 -21.41
N ARG A 506 -27.21 -0.30 -20.24
CA ARG A 506 -28.08 -1.22 -19.47
C ARG A 506 -28.91 -0.50 -18.41
N LYS A 507 -29.80 -1.24 -17.73
CA LYS A 507 -30.48 -0.78 -16.51
C LYS A 507 -29.62 -1.00 -15.25
N ILE A 508 -29.97 -0.34 -14.15
CA ILE A 508 -29.27 -0.49 -12.86
C ILE A 508 -29.37 -1.92 -12.31
N ARG A 509 -28.26 -2.42 -11.75
CA ARG A 509 -28.15 -3.76 -11.16
C ARG A 509 -27.73 -3.70 -9.69
N ARG A 510 -28.36 -4.53 -8.86
CA ARG A 510 -28.03 -4.69 -7.43
C ARG A 510 -28.11 -6.15 -7.01
N GLN A 511 -27.04 -6.66 -6.41
CA GLN A 511 -26.91 -8.06 -6.02
C GLN A 511 -26.49 -8.14 -4.56
N TYR A 512 -27.41 -8.53 -3.68
CA TYR A 512 -27.09 -8.66 -2.26
C TYR A 512 -26.00 -9.73 -2.05
N THR A 513 -24.83 -9.29 -1.60
CA THR A 513 -23.63 -10.13 -1.49
C THR A 513 -23.07 -10.04 -0.06
N PRO A 514 -23.61 -10.81 0.91
CA PRO A 514 -23.23 -10.68 2.33
C PRO A 514 -21.76 -11.02 2.62
N TYR A 515 -21.14 -11.89 1.81
CA TYR A 515 -19.75 -12.33 1.95
C TYR A 515 -18.96 -12.08 0.67
N PRO A 516 -18.67 -10.82 0.32
CA PRO A 516 -18.14 -10.47 -0.99
C PRO A 516 -16.65 -10.81 -1.16
N TYR A 517 -15.94 -11.12 -0.07
CA TYR A 517 -14.49 -11.34 -0.09
C TYR A 517 -14.09 -12.83 -0.01
N LEU A 518 -15.03 -13.78 -0.05
CA LEU A 518 -14.76 -15.21 0.15
C LEU A 518 -13.63 -15.76 -0.74
N THR A 519 -13.48 -15.22 -1.95
CA THR A 519 -12.48 -15.67 -2.93
C THR A 519 -11.17 -14.88 -2.87
N TRP A 520 -11.06 -13.87 -2.01
CA TRP A 520 -9.93 -12.93 -1.97
C TRP A 520 -8.91 -13.38 -0.91
N TRP A 521 -7.99 -14.25 -1.31
CA TRP A 521 -6.99 -14.89 -0.43
C TRP A 521 -6.08 -13.92 0.35
N TRP A 522 -5.95 -12.67 -0.10
CA TRP A 522 -5.10 -11.65 0.53
C TRP A 522 -5.85 -10.81 1.58
N VAL A 523 -7.18 -10.91 1.63
CA VAL A 523 -7.99 -10.25 2.65
C VAL A 523 -7.82 -11.02 3.97
N PRO A 524 -7.63 -10.34 5.13
CA PRO A 524 -7.35 -11.04 6.38
C PRO A 524 -8.47 -11.97 6.87
N ARG A 525 -9.74 -11.61 6.64
CA ARG A 525 -10.93 -12.33 7.14
C ARG A 525 -11.98 -12.50 6.03
N PRO A 526 -11.70 -13.24 4.94
CA PRO A 526 -12.57 -13.30 3.77
C PRO A 526 -13.96 -13.90 4.06
N GLU A 527 -14.09 -14.69 5.12
CA GLU A 527 -15.32 -15.28 5.64
C GLU A 527 -16.19 -14.31 6.48
N GLU A 528 -15.67 -13.13 6.82
CA GLU A 528 -16.43 -12.14 7.60
C GLU A 528 -17.52 -11.49 6.73
N ALA A 529 -18.75 -11.42 7.27
CA ALA A 529 -19.84 -10.73 6.60
C ALA A 529 -19.55 -9.23 6.49
N ALA A 530 -19.83 -8.64 5.32
CA ALA A 530 -19.53 -7.22 5.07
C ALA A 530 -20.22 -6.27 6.07
N VAL A 531 -21.39 -6.65 6.62
CA VAL A 531 -22.11 -5.88 7.63
C VAL A 531 -21.31 -5.62 8.91
N VAL A 532 -20.33 -6.47 9.25
CA VAL A 532 -19.55 -6.33 10.49
C VAL A 532 -18.77 -5.03 10.48
N GLY A 533 -18.00 -4.76 9.42
CA GLY A 533 -17.25 -3.50 9.27
C GLY A 533 -18.12 -2.27 9.02
N MET A 534 -19.45 -2.44 8.97
CA MET A 534 -20.45 -1.38 8.79
C MET A 534 -21.19 -1.04 10.10
N GLU A 535 -20.91 -1.73 11.20
CA GLU A 535 -21.57 -1.45 12.48
C GLU A 535 -21.19 -0.06 13.04
N GLN A 536 -22.10 0.51 13.84
CA GLN A 536 -21.89 1.81 14.48
C GLN A 536 -20.61 1.84 15.34
N SER A 537 -20.24 0.72 15.95
CA SER A 537 -19.02 0.56 16.73
C SER A 537 -17.74 0.87 15.94
N PHE A 538 -17.66 0.43 14.67
CA PHE A 538 -16.52 0.72 13.78
C PHE A 538 -16.50 2.19 13.35
N VAL A 539 -17.69 2.77 13.09
CA VAL A 539 -17.82 4.21 12.78
C VAL A 539 -17.35 5.05 13.96
N ASP A 540 -17.79 4.72 15.17
CA ASP A 540 -17.41 5.42 16.39
C ASP A 540 -15.92 5.26 16.67
N ALA A 541 -15.34 4.07 16.45
CA ALA A 541 -13.91 3.84 16.58
C ALA A 541 -13.11 4.69 15.59
N ALA A 542 -13.56 4.84 14.34
CA ALA A 542 -12.92 5.71 13.37
C ALA A 542 -12.98 7.20 13.77
N ILE A 543 -14.15 7.67 14.22
CA ILE A 543 -14.33 9.09 14.62
C ILE A 543 -13.51 9.42 15.88
N ASN A 544 -13.46 8.51 16.86
CA ASN A 544 -12.85 8.79 18.16
C ASN A 544 -11.38 8.33 18.29
N GLY A 545 -10.93 7.39 17.45
CA GLY A 545 -9.63 6.72 17.63
C GLY A 545 -8.43 7.37 16.96
N TYR A 546 -8.63 8.34 16.06
CA TYR A 546 -7.57 8.87 15.18
C TYR A 546 -7.40 10.38 15.29
N GLU A 547 -7.22 10.94 16.48
CA GLU A 547 -7.01 12.39 16.65
C GLU A 547 -5.70 12.86 15.98
N GLY A 548 -5.80 13.79 15.03
CA GLY A 548 -4.71 14.34 14.22
C GLY A 548 -4.13 13.36 13.20
N ASP A 549 -4.56 12.09 13.22
CA ASP A 549 -4.07 11.03 12.35
C ASP A 549 -5.00 10.81 11.15
N PHE A 550 -4.84 11.64 10.12
CA PHE A 550 -5.57 11.49 8.86
C PHE A 550 -5.32 10.15 8.18
N ILE A 551 -4.12 9.59 8.30
CA ILE A 551 -3.78 8.29 7.69
C ILE A 551 -4.60 7.19 8.35
N GLY A 552 -4.57 7.11 9.68
CA GLY A 552 -5.33 6.12 10.43
C GLY A 552 -6.84 6.23 10.16
N PHE A 553 -7.38 7.46 10.14
CA PHE A 553 -8.79 7.70 9.84
C PHE A 553 -9.19 7.25 8.43
N GLN A 554 -8.44 7.67 7.39
CA GLN A 554 -8.72 7.26 6.01
C GLN A 554 -8.57 5.74 5.86
N ASN A 555 -7.56 5.16 6.47
CA ASN A 555 -7.34 3.72 6.45
C ASN A 555 -8.51 2.94 7.09
N ALA A 556 -9.07 3.44 8.20
CA ALA A 556 -10.27 2.88 8.82
C ALA A 556 -11.56 3.10 8.00
N THR A 557 -11.51 3.98 7.00
CA THR A 557 -12.62 4.30 6.10
C THR A 557 -12.57 3.46 4.83
N GLU A 558 -11.44 3.48 4.12
CA GLU A 558 -11.33 3.09 2.71
C GLU A 558 -10.78 1.67 2.48
N LYS A 559 -10.05 1.09 3.45
CA LYS A 559 -9.42 -0.22 3.26
C LYS A 559 -10.41 -1.33 2.92
N ALA A 560 -9.89 -2.40 2.32
CA ALA A 560 -10.63 -3.65 2.22
C ALA A 560 -11.16 -4.04 3.61
N GLN A 561 -12.42 -4.47 3.67
CA GLN A 561 -13.17 -4.75 4.90
C GLN A 561 -13.53 -3.55 5.79
N ALA A 562 -13.11 -2.32 5.44
CA ALA A 562 -13.62 -1.10 6.06
C ALA A 562 -14.99 -0.72 5.50
N PHE A 563 -15.68 0.21 6.15
CA PHE A 563 -17.07 0.52 5.83
C PHE A 563 -17.28 1.06 4.41
N HIS A 564 -16.34 1.83 3.83
CA HIS A 564 -16.44 2.27 2.44
C HIS A 564 -16.51 1.08 1.48
N ALA A 565 -15.54 0.17 1.59
CA ALA A 565 -15.44 -1.01 0.73
C ALA A 565 -16.62 -1.97 0.98
N ASN A 566 -16.98 -2.21 2.24
CA ASN A 566 -18.06 -3.13 2.58
C ASN A 566 -19.41 -2.72 2.01
N VAL A 567 -19.75 -1.42 2.06
CA VAL A 567 -21.01 -0.93 1.50
C VAL A 567 -21.04 -1.09 -0.03
N HIS A 568 -19.93 -0.80 -0.71
CA HIS A 568 -19.82 -1.06 -2.15
C HIS A 568 -20.02 -2.55 -2.46
N MET A 569 -19.27 -3.40 -1.76
CA MET A 569 -19.20 -4.82 -2.06
C MET A 569 -20.47 -5.60 -1.66
N ILE A 570 -21.12 -5.24 -0.54
CA ILE A 570 -22.36 -5.90 -0.09
C ILE A 570 -23.54 -5.64 -1.02
N MET A 571 -23.53 -4.49 -1.69
CA MET A 571 -24.57 -4.09 -2.65
C MET A 571 -24.46 -4.85 -3.99
N GLY A 572 -23.28 -5.40 -4.29
CA GLY A 572 -23.00 -6.11 -5.53
C GLY A 572 -23.33 -5.28 -6.78
N GLY A 573 -23.58 -5.96 -7.90
CA GLY A 573 -24.06 -5.33 -9.13
C GLY A 573 -23.23 -4.12 -9.56
N ASP A 574 -23.91 -3.02 -9.90
CA ASP A 574 -23.25 -1.80 -10.36
C ASP A 574 -22.50 -1.07 -9.24
N LEU A 575 -23.01 -1.07 -8.00
CA LEU A 575 -22.36 -0.36 -6.88
C LEU A 575 -21.07 -1.07 -6.40
N ALA A 576 -20.95 -2.38 -6.60
CA ALA A 576 -19.69 -3.12 -6.39
C ALA A 576 -18.76 -3.07 -7.62
N GLY A 577 -19.27 -2.64 -8.78
CA GLY A 577 -18.52 -2.69 -10.03
C GLY A 577 -18.39 -4.11 -10.60
N THR A 578 -19.32 -5.01 -10.28
CA THR A 578 -19.40 -6.34 -10.89
C THR A 578 -19.72 -6.18 -12.37
N CYS A 579 -19.13 -6.98 -13.25
CA CYS A 579 -19.39 -6.87 -14.68
C CYS A 579 -20.83 -7.31 -15.05
N PRO A 580 -21.50 -6.63 -16.00
CA PRO A 580 -22.70 -7.13 -16.66
C PRO A 580 -22.43 -8.43 -17.39
N THR A 581 -23.39 -9.36 -17.34
CA THR A 581 -23.28 -10.62 -18.09
C THR A 581 -23.11 -10.33 -19.59
N ALA A 582 -23.83 -9.32 -20.11
CA ALA A 582 -23.74 -8.90 -21.50
C ALA A 582 -22.42 -8.20 -21.88
N ALA A 583 -21.59 -7.79 -20.91
CA ALA A 583 -20.28 -7.19 -21.19
C ALA A 583 -19.21 -8.24 -21.56
N GLY A 584 -19.51 -9.52 -21.35
CA GLY A 584 -18.63 -10.63 -21.70
C GLY A 584 -17.39 -10.74 -20.82
N SER A 585 -16.53 -11.70 -21.15
CA SER A 585 -15.34 -12.06 -20.36
C SER A 585 -14.21 -11.03 -20.38
N THR A 586 -14.31 -10.01 -21.23
CA THR A 586 -13.31 -8.94 -21.37
C THR A 586 -13.53 -7.81 -20.38
N CYS A 587 -14.70 -7.75 -19.74
CA CYS A 587 -14.98 -6.77 -18.70
C CYS A 587 -14.13 -7.07 -17.46
N GLN A 588 -13.29 -6.11 -17.06
CA GLN A 588 -12.55 -6.16 -15.81
C GLN A 588 -13.36 -5.40 -14.75
N GLY A 589 -14.05 -6.15 -13.89
CA GLY A 589 -14.82 -5.57 -12.78
C GLY A 589 -13.93 -4.80 -11.82
N GLY A 590 -14.52 -3.94 -11.01
CA GLY A 590 -13.81 -3.14 -10.01
C GLY A 590 -14.52 -1.82 -9.73
N SER A 591 -14.00 -1.04 -8.78
CA SER A 591 -14.64 0.17 -8.26
C SER A 591 -14.69 1.37 -9.24
N THR A 592 -14.66 1.15 -10.55
CA THR A 592 -14.55 2.22 -11.56
C THR A 592 -15.90 2.87 -11.88
N TRP A 593 -16.93 2.10 -12.25
CA TRP A 593 -18.25 2.63 -12.66
C TRP A 593 -19.31 2.58 -11.55
N THR A 594 -18.89 2.47 -10.30
CA THR A 594 -19.80 2.40 -9.14
C THR A 594 -20.76 3.59 -9.01
N PRO A 595 -20.45 4.83 -9.47
CA PRO A 595 -21.42 5.92 -9.49
C PRO A 595 -22.60 5.73 -10.44
N SER A 596 -22.58 4.69 -11.29
CA SER A 596 -23.74 4.35 -12.12
C SER A 596 -24.98 4.03 -11.27
N ASP A 597 -24.80 3.45 -10.09
CA ASP A 597 -25.91 3.25 -9.14
C ASP A 597 -26.12 4.54 -8.31
N PRO A 598 -27.32 5.15 -8.33
CA PRO A 598 -27.65 6.32 -7.52
C PRO A 598 -27.36 6.19 -6.02
N MET A 599 -27.32 4.96 -5.49
CA MET A 599 -26.94 4.69 -4.09
C MET A 599 -25.52 5.15 -3.76
N PHE A 600 -24.63 5.25 -4.76
CA PHE A 600 -23.27 5.77 -4.61
C PHE A 600 -23.26 7.11 -3.89
N PHE A 601 -24.11 8.04 -4.32
CA PHE A 601 -24.09 9.40 -3.79
C PHE A 601 -24.65 9.46 -2.36
N LEU A 602 -25.63 8.61 -2.00
CA LEU A 602 -26.14 8.52 -0.64
C LEU A 602 -25.10 7.90 0.30
N HIS A 603 -24.39 6.86 -0.15
CA HIS A 603 -23.28 6.25 0.56
C HIS A 603 -22.15 7.25 0.81
N HIS A 604 -21.65 7.90 -0.26
CA HIS A 604 -20.57 8.88 -0.15
C HIS A 604 -20.95 10.15 0.60
N ALA A 605 -22.23 10.53 0.63
CA ALA A 605 -22.72 11.57 1.55
C ALA A 605 -22.59 11.15 3.03
N ASN A 606 -22.71 9.85 3.35
CA ASN A 606 -22.46 9.35 4.71
C ASN A 606 -20.96 9.22 5.01
N ILE A 607 -20.13 8.83 4.03
CA ILE A 607 -18.67 8.90 4.16
C ILE A 607 -18.22 10.34 4.47
N ASP A 608 -18.76 11.30 3.73
CA ASP A 608 -18.52 12.72 3.96
C ASP A 608 -18.99 13.18 5.35
N ARG A 609 -20.16 12.71 5.80
CA ARG A 609 -20.66 12.97 7.16
C ARG A 609 -19.72 12.44 8.23
N ILE A 610 -19.21 11.22 8.08
CA ILE A 610 -18.28 10.61 9.04
C ILE A 610 -16.97 11.40 9.09
N TRP A 611 -16.45 11.83 7.93
CA TRP A 611 -15.28 12.71 7.89
C TRP A 611 -15.55 14.08 8.53
N TRP A 612 -16.71 14.68 8.27
CA TRP A 612 -17.14 15.92 8.92
C TRP A 612 -17.24 15.78 10.45
N LEU A 613 -17.78 14.66 10.96
CA LEU A 613 -17.82 14.37 12.40
C LEU A 613 -16.42 14.24 12.99
N TRP A 614 -15.52 13.51 12.32
CA TRP A 614 -14.12 13.38 12.74
C TRP A 614 -13.40 14.73 12.75
N GLN A 615 -13.54 15.55 11.70
CA GLN A 615 -12.96 16.89 11.62
C GLN A 615 -13.40 17.80 12.78
N ARG A 616 -14.66 17.67 13.22
CA ARG A 616 -15.23 18.48 14.32
C ARG A 616 -14.94 17.92 15.70
N LYS A 617 -14.39 16.71 15.81
CA LYS A 617 -14.06 16.08 17.10
C LYS A 617 -12.86 16.74 17.79
N SER A 618 -11.87 17.20 17.02
CA SER A 618 -10.69 17.90 17.54
C SER A 618 -10.20 18.95 16.53
N PRO A 619 -9.71 20.12 16.97
CA PRO A 619 -9.06 21.10 16.10
C PRO A 619 -7.90 20.52 15.29
N LYS A 620 -7.20 19.50 15.83
CA LYS A 620 -6.12 18.81 15.11
C LYS A 620 -6.62 18.04 13.89
N ASN A 621 -7.88 17.64 13.86
CA ASN A 621 -8.47 16.86 12.77
C ASN A 621 -8.88 17.76 11.60
N PHE A 622 -9.30 19.00 11.89
CA PHE A 622 -10.03 19.82 10.93
C PHE A 622 -9.29 20.04 9.61
N TYR A 623 -8.00 20.36 9.67
CA TYR A 623 -7.11 20.53 8.51
C TYR A 623 -6.07 19.41 8.37
N ALA A 624 -6.19 18.33 9.13
CA ALA A 624 -5.28 17.20 8.99
C ALA A 624 -5.45 16.58 7.60
N PHE A 625 -4.32 16.45 6.89
CA PHE A 625 -4.28 15.95 5.52
C PHE A 625 -2.94 15.28 5.26
N LYS A 626 -2.97 14.10 4.63
CA LYS A 626 -1.75 13.40 4.19
C LYS A 626 -2.08 12.31 3.17
N GLY A 627 -1.30 12.25 2.10
CA GLY A 627 -1.37 11.14 1.15
C GLY A 627 -0.60 11.42 -0.13
N GLY A 628 -0.36 10.36 -0.89
CA GLY A 628 0.18 10.44 -2.24
C GLY A 628 -0.94 10.61 -3.28
N SER A 629 -0.57 10.87 -4.53
CA SER A 629 -1.51 11.06 -5.64
C SER A 629 -1.73 9.81 -6.50
N ASN A 630 -1.05 8.71 -6.18
CA ASN A 630 -1.14 7.47 -6.94
C ASN A 630 -1.55 6.30 -6.04
N MET A 631 -2.52 5.51 -6.49
CA MET A 631 -3.14 4.43 -5.73
C MET A 631 -2.14 3.36 -5.28
N THR A 632 -2.28 2.91 -4.04
CA THR A 632 -1.69 1.65 -3.55
C THR A 632 -2.47 1.12 -2.36
N TYR A 633 -2.85 -0.15 -2.41
CA TYR A 633 -3.67 -0.78 -1.37
C TYR A 633 -3.01 -1.99 -0.71
N THR A 634 -1.88 -2.47 -1.25
CA THR A 634 -1.12 -3.63 -0.74
C THR A 634 0.18 -3.25 -0.03
N ASP A 635 0.73 -2.05 -0.29
CA ASP A 635 1.99 -1.63 0.33
C ASP A 635 1.77 -0.91 1.67
N PRO A 636 2.10 -1.53 2.82
CA PRO A 636 1.93 -0.91 4.12
C PRO A 636 2.85 0.30 4.35
N ALA A 637 3.88 0.51 3.52
CA ALA A 637 4.75 1.69 3.61
C ALA A 637 4.05 2.97 3.10
N PHE A 638 3.00 2.83 2.29
CA PHE A 638 2.28 3.94 1.67
C PHE A 638 0.76 3.81 1.91
N PRO A 639 0.31 3.87 3.17
CA PRO A 639 -1.08 3.56 3.53
C PRO A 639 -2.14 4.46 2.88
N ASN A 640 -1.76 5.65 2.41
CA ASN A 640 -2.63 6.61 1.70
C ASN A 640 -2.02 7.04 0.34
N GLY A 641 -1.42 6.09 -0.40
CA GLY A 641 -0.97 6.35 -1.76
C GLY A 641 0.53 6.55 -1.92
N TYR A 642 1.04 6.16 -3.09
CA TYR A 642 2.40 6.46 -3.54
C TYR A 642 2.55 7.93 -3.94
N PRO A 643 3.77 8.48 -3.84
CA PRO A 643 4.07 9.82 -4.32
C PRO A 643 3.77 9.97 -5.83
N PRO A 644 3.59 11.20 -6.35
CA PRO A 644 3.85 12.50 -5.70
C PRO A 644 3.01 12.76 -4.45
N TRP A 645 3.64 13.31 -3.40
CA TRP A 645 2.95 13.69 -2.16
C TRP A 645 2.10 14.92 -2.38
N LEU A 646 0.86 14.89 -1.89
CA LEU A 646 -0.07 15.98 -2.03
C LEU A 646 0.10 17.00 -0.90
N SER A 647 -0.08 18.27 -1.25
CA SER A 647 -0.31 19.39 -0.36
C SER A 647 -1.78 19.78 -0.40
N ILE A 648 -2.28 20.38 0.68
CA ILE A 648 -3.65 20.91 0.76
C ILE A 648 -3.92 21.99 -0.32
N THR A 649 -2.89 22.60 -0.89
CA THR A 649 -2.99 23.60 -1.97
C THR A 649 -3.14 22.98 -3.35
N ASP A 650 -2.91 21.67 -3.49
CA ASP A 650 -2.94 21.01 -4.79
C ASP A 650 -4.35 20.97 -5.37
N LYS A 651 -4.42 21.02 -6.70
CA LYS A 651 -5.66 20.92 -7.46
C LYS A 651 -6.08 19.47 -7.64
N MET A 652 -7.38 19.23 -7.52
CA MET A 652 -7.95 17.91 -7.74
C MET A 652 -8.33 17.72 -9.22
N PRO A 653 -8.09 16.52 -9.78
CA PRO A 653 -8.44 16.22 -11.17
C PRO A 653 -9.96 16.11 -11.36
N THR A 654 -10.44 16.54 -12.54
CA THR A 654 -11.88 16.65 -12.87
C THR A 654 -12.19 16.26 -14.31
N ASP A 655 -11.22 15.75 -15.07
CA ASP A 655 -11.34 15.39 -16.49
C ASP A 655 -11.94 16.49 -17.38
N GLY A 656 -11.72 17.74 -17.01
CA GLY A 656 -12.24 18.91 -17.73
C GLY A 656 -13.75 19.13 -17.58
N LEU A 657 -14.50 18.19 -16.98
CA LEU A 657 -15.95 18.30 -16.79
C LEU A 657 -16.31 19.47 -15.86
N PHE A 658 -15.43 19.79 -14.92
CA PHE A 658 -15.58 20.87 -13.95
C PHE A 658 -14.28 21.65 -13.79
N SER A 659 -14.37 22.88 -13.24
CA SER A 659 -13.20 23.61 -12.75
C SER A 659 -12.51 22.82 -11.64
N GLN A 660 -11.17 22.76 -11.67
CA GLN A 660 -10.38 22.02 -10.69
C GLN A 660 -10.36 22.75 -9.33
N PRO A 661 -11.04 22.23 -8.28
CA PRO A 661 -10.94 22.78 -6.94
C PRO A 661 -9.58 22.43 -6.31
N THR A 662 -9.20 23.15 -5.25
CA THR A 662 -8.07 22.74 -4.41
C THR A 662 -8.54 21.81 -3.30
N ILE A 663 -7.64 20.99 -2.76
CA ILE A 663 -7.94 20.18 -1.58
C ILE A 663 -8.43 21.08 -0.42
N LEU A 664 -7.78 22.22 -0.22
CA LEU A 664 -8.11 23.22 0.80
C LEU A 664 -9.57 23.67 0.74
N SER A 665 -10.10 23.93 -0.47
CA SER A 665 -11.49 24.38 -0.62
C SER A 665 -12.50 23.36 -0.07
N THR A 666 -12.14 22.07 -0.03
CA THR A 666 -13.03 21.00 0.43
C THR A 666 -12.99 20.77 1.94
N MET A 667 -11.97 21.28 2.63
CA MET A 667 -11.74 20.95 4.04
C MET A 667 -12.83 21.52 4.95
N ASN A 668 -13.44 22.64 4.56
CA ASN A 668 -14.48 23.30 5.34
C ASN A 668 -15.81 23.31 4.58
N THR A 669 -16.81 22.56 5.07
CA THR A 669 -18.16 22.52 4.49
C THR A 669 -18.94 23.82 4.68
N LEU A 670 -18.45 24.74 5.50
CA LEU A 670 -19.00 26.09 5.72
C LEU A 670 -18.28 27.18 4.92
N SER A 671 -17.44 26.81 3.95
CA SER A 671 -16.92 27.75 2.95
C SER A 671 -18.01 28.19 1.98
N SER A 672 -17.75 29.26 1.22
CA SER A 672 -18.66 29.84 0.22
C SER A 672 -19.16 28.84 -0.81
N ASP A 673 -18.28 27.92 -1.22
CA ASP A 673 -18.53 27.00 -2.32
C ASP A 673 -19.38 25.79 -1.93
N TYR A 674 -19.54 25.54 -0.63
CA TYR A 674 -20.22 24.35 -0.10
C TYR A 674 -21.43 24.70 0.77
N CYS A 675 -21.23 25.50 1.81
CA CYS A 675 -22.21 25.98 2.77
C CYS A 675 -23.26 24.93 3.23
N TYR A 676 -22.81 23.84 3.88
CA TYR A 676 -23.67 22.80 4.45
C TYR A 676 -23.16 22.18 5.76
N VAL A 677 -24.08 21.55 6.50
CA VAL A 677 -23.85 20.71 7.68
C VAL A 677 -24.64 19.41 7.59
N TYR A 678 -24.36 18.47 8.49
CA TYR A 678 -25.15 17.26 8.68
C TYR A 678 -26.03 17.36 9.94
N ALA A 679 -27.23 16.79 9.85
CA ALA A 679 -28.19 16.69 10.96
C ALA A 679 -27.73 15.76 12.08
#